data_AF-A0A1Y1WLQ7-F1
#
_entry.id   AF-A0A1Y1WLQ7-F1
#
_cell.length_a   1.000
_cell.length_b   1.000
_cell.length_c   1.000
_cell.angle_alpha   90.00
_cell.angle_beta   90.00
_cell.angle_gamma   90.00
#
_symmetry.space_group_name_H-M   'P 1'
#
loop_
_entity.id
_entity.type
_entity.pdbx_description
1 polymer ?
#
loop_
_entity_poly.entity_id
_entity_poly.type
_entity_poly.pdbx_seq_one_letter_code
_entity_poly.pdbx_strand_id
1 'polypeptide(L)'
;MVSTKTIVVASAVTAAVAAVSYAAYFDYKRRNDRQFRRKLQRDRKKAEKAAGKSAKTASVDVEEQAIELLNQVAKEKLPVTAEEKEQFFMAQVSKGETLSAAGPGAYAEAACRFYQALKVYPNPIELVMIYQKTTPEPVFKLVMSMMAQEVRQKQARYFDVFPPKDKNVEIKDKNKKEKKSKKGKKQEEASEDEVATANRGLFATKDFAAGEVIYEEESVISTLHPRAQNGQFCYHCLKAIPGATPRVKKAEPEAESVDETPVPFEESKIEEIIDEVKEVDEDTIEETAEEAAEEAAEEATEEATEEVVEEVVEEAAEEAAKETTPEESEAEGVALEILSLGSVESIVAVATPAPTPIVTAEPKVVEDAQEEEEEEEKEEKKPTEEEVAEAKDIDTAFDCSKCHEAVYCSEKCRQDAFDAYHQFLCPNSGSPAAKEFAKFTRDIHELAGILVAKFFGTLVDREKKKELARTLGGADDTEDEYTTWEHIERMRFLELIPTANDAQTLHKLGQLMSDSVPGLSEFVNEERFTMLKGKLDYNAYAVHAAEGVEVPAETEETHVSDSVRDDHSSEPVGMALYLISSHLAHDCDPNVQIVFPDSTDKAALKTLKPIAKGDELRVAYVDPALDKETRQKALKGTYRLDCTCHKCQSE
;
A
#
# COMPACT_ATOMS: atom_id res chain seq x y z
N MET A 1 44.61 -15.21 70.29
CA MET A 1 43.42 -14.67 69.59
C MET A 1 43.74 -14.70 68.11
N VAL A 2 42.90 -15.31 67.27
CA VAL A 2 43.07 -15.26 65.81
C VAL A 2 42.58 -13.89 65.33
N SER A 3 43.32 -13.23 64.43
CA SER A 3 42.92 -11.92 63.89
C SER A 3 41.66 -12.05 63.04
N THR A 4 40.73 -11.10 63.15
CA THR A 4 39.50 -11.06 62.35
C THR A 4 39.80 -11.08 60.85
N LYS A 5 40.85 -10.40 60.40
CA LYS A 5 41.31 -10.43 58.99
C LYS A 5 41.68 -11.86 58.53
N THR A 6 42.28 -12.66 59.40
CA THR A 6 42.62 -14.06 59.10
C THR A 6 41.36 -14.93 58.98
N ILE A 7 40.33 -14.65 59.78
CA ILE A 7 39.05 -15.37 59.70
C ILE A 7 38.32 -15.02 58.38
N VAL A 8 38.22 -13.74 58.04
CA VAL A 8 37.55 -13.28 56.80
C VAL A 8 38.24 -13.85 55.55
N VAL A 9 39.57 -13.77 55.47
CA VAL A 9 40.33 -14.34 54.34
C VAL A 9 40.16 -15.86 54.28
N ALA A 10 40.20 -16.57 55.41
CA ALA A 10 39.98 -18.01 55.43
C ALA A 10 38.55 -18.39 54.97
N SER A 11 37.52 -17.63 55.36
CA SER A 11 36.15 -17.86 54.88
C SER A 11 35.98 -17.55 53.39
N ALA A 12 36.56 -16.46 52.89
CA ALA A 12 36.50 -16.11 51.47
C ALA A 12 37.20 -17.15 50.59
N VAL A 13 38.40 -17.59 50.98
CA VAL A 13 39.13 -18.68 50.30
C VAL A 13 38.32 -19.99 50.36
N THR A 14 37.67 -20.30 51.48
CA THR A 14 36.83 -21.50 51.59
C THR A 14 35.59 -21.43 50.69
N ALA A 15 34.95 -20.26 50.59
CA ALA A 15 33.81 -20.03 49.71
C ALA A 15 34.21 -20.13 48.23
N ALA A 16 35.30 -19.49 47.82
CA ALA A 16 35.83 -19.56 46.46
C ALA A 16 36.21 -21.00 46.06
N VAL A 17 36.91 -21.74 46.94
CA VAL A 17 37.24 -23.16 46.70
C VAL A 17 35.96 -24.01 46.61
N ALA A 18 34.95 -23.73 47.42
CA ALA A 18 33.65 -24.42 47.34
C ALA A 18 32.91 -24.13 46.02
N ALA A 19 32.91 -22.87 45.56
CA ALA A 19 32.30 -22.46 44.30
C ALA A 19 33.00 -23.12 43.10
N VAL A 20 34.33 -23.05 43.03
CA VAL A 20 35.12 -23.71 41.96
C VAL A 20 34.95 -25.24 41.98
N SER A 21 34.93 -25.85 43.18
CA SER A 21 34.67 -27.30 43.32
C SER A 21 33.26 -27.68 42.88
N TYR A 22 32.27 -26.82 43.17
CA TYR A 22 30.89 -27.02 42.73
C TYR A 22 30.74 -26.85 41.22
N ALA A 23 31.39 -25.85 40.61
CA ALA A 23 31.41 -25.67 39.16
C ALA A 23 32.04 -26.87 38.43
N ALA A 24 33.18 -27.36 38.91
CA ALA A 24 33.83 -28.56 38.39
C ALA A 24 32.96 -29.82 38.54
N TYR A 25 32.31 -30.00 39.70
CA TYR A 25 31.34 -31.07 39.93
C TYR A 25 30.12 -30.96 38.98
N PHE A 26 29.60 -29.75 38.80
CA PHE A 26 28.43 -29.46 37.99
C PHE A 26 28.73 -29.74 36.51
N ASP A 27 29.88 -29.32 35.99
CA ASP A 27 30.28 -29.61 34.61
C ASP A 27 30.57 -31.11 34.39
N TYR A 28 31.28 -31.77 35.32
CA TYR A 28 31.47 -33.22 35.28
C TYR A 28 30.13 -33.97 35.21
N LYS A 29 29.15 -33.55 36.02
CA LYS A 29 27.81 -34.15 36.04
C LYS A 29 26.99 -33.80 34.80
N ARG A 30 27.12 -32.57 34.28
CA ARG A 30 26.52 -32.09 33.02
C ARG A 30 26.98 -32.94 31.84
N ARG A 31 28.26 -33.27 31.74
CA ARG A 31 28.79 -34.11 30.65
C ARG A 31 28.39 -35.59 30.81
N ASN A 32 28.56 -36.15 32.01
CA ASN A 32 28.51 -37.61 32.21
C ASN A 32 27.12 -38.18 32.57
N ASP A 33 26.22 -37.42 33.22
CA ASP A 33 24.92 -37.95 33.68
C ASP A 33 23.77 -37.63 32.70
N ARG A 34 23.17 -38.69 32.12
CA ARG A 34 22.03 -38.59 31.17
C ARG A 34 20.73 -38.17 31.84
N GLN A 35 20.49 -38.51 33.10
CA GLN A 35 19.30 -38.08 33.84
C GLN A 35 19.42 -36.61 34.27
N PHE A 36 20.62 -36.19 34.70
CA PHE A 36 20.91 -34.80 35.07
C PHE A 36 20.72 -33.85 33.88
N ARG A 37 21.27 -34.17 32.69
CA ARG A 37 21.03 -33.40 31.45
C ARG A 37 19.54 -33.25 31.12
N ARG A 38 18.77 -34.35 31.21
CA ARG A 38 17.32 -34.35 30.99
C ARG A 38 16.54 -33.52 32.02
N LYS A 39 17.05 -33.39 33.25
CA LYS A 39 16.49 -32.47 34.25
C LYS A 39 16.77 -31.02 33.86
N LEU A 40 18.04 -30.68 33.58
CA LEU A 40 18.44 -29.32 33.21
C LEU A 40 17.68 -28.80 31.98
N GLN A 41 17.53 -29.61 30.92
CA GLN A 41 16.71 -29.25 29.76
C GLN A 41 15.23 -29.02 30.07
N ARG A 42 14.66 -29.76 31.03
CA ARG A 42 13.25 -29.54 31.46
C ARG A 42 13.12 -28.27 32.28
N ASP A 43 14.10 -27.96 33.11
CA ASP A 43 14.06 -26.79 33.96
C ASP A 43 14.35 -25.51 33.15
N ARG A 44 15.27 -25.55 32.16
CA ARG A 44 15.42 -24.49 31.13
C ARG A 44 14.12 -24.27 30.35
N LYS A 45 13.50 -25.35 29.80
CA LYS A 45 12.20 -25.28 29.13
C LYS A 45 11.01 -24.87 30.02
N LYS A 46 11.17 -24.85 31.35
CA LYS A 46 10.18 -24.25 32.26
C LYS A 46 10.47 -22.77 32.48
N ALA A 47 11.74 -22.38 32.62
CA ALA A 47 12.17 -20.99 32.73
C ALA A 47 11.79 -20.20 31.46
N GLU A 48 12.18 -20.69 30.27
CA GLU A 48 11.77 -20.18 28.95
C GLU A 48 10.24 -19.99 28.86
N LYS A 49 9.47 -20.98 29.33
CA LYS A 49 7.99 -20.94 29.35
C LYS A 49 7.38 -20.09 30.47
N ALA A 50 8.15 -19.71 31.49
CA ALA A 50 7.72 -18.80 32.54
C ALA A 50 8.01 -17.35 32.12
N ALA A 51 9.22 -17.07 31.63
CA ALA A 51 9.60 -15.80 31.02
C ALA A 51 8.67 -15.45 29.85
N GLY A 52 8.50 -16.35 28.88
CA GLY A 52 7.59 -16.15 27.75
C GLY A 52 6.10 -16.05 28.12
N LYS A 53 5.69 -16.44 29.33
CA LYS A 53 4.35 -16.14 29.88
C LYS A 53 4.32 -14.76 30.51
N SER A 54 5.33 -14.40 31.30
CA SER A 54 5.43 -13.08 31.94
C SER A 54 5.49 -11.96 30.91
N ALA A 55 6.31 -12.13 29.86
CA ALA A 55 6.40 -11.19 28.74
C ALA A 55 5.06 -11.05 27.99
N LYS A 56 4.37 -12.17 27.71
CA LYS A 56 3.04 -12.13 27.07
C LYS A 56 1.93 -11.53 27.95
N THR A 57 2.05 -11.58 29.28
CA THR A 57 1.12 -10.86 30.16
C THR A 57 1.42 -9.36 30.11
N ALA A 58 2.69 -8.97 30.31
CA ALA A 58 3.10 -7.56 30.29
C ALA A 58 2.81 -6.87 28.93
N SER A 59 2.94 -7.57 27.80
CA SER A 59 2.58 -7.02 26.49
C SER A 59 1.07 -6.79 26.36
N VAL A 60 0.24 -7.67 26.91
CA VAL A 60 -1.23 -7.51 26.92
C VAL A 60 -1.64 -6.35 27.83
N ASP A 61 -1.01 -6.20 29.00
CA ASP A 61 -1.28 -5.11 29.93
C ASP A 61 -0.99 -3.72 29.28
N VAL A 62 0.11 -3.62 28.52
CA VAL A 62 0.47 -2.39 27.76
C VAL A 62 -0.51 -2.12 26.62
N GLU A 63 -0.96 -3.15 25.89
CA GLU A 63 -1.95 -2.99 24.82
C GLU A 63 -3.33 -2.56 25.34
N GLU A 64 -3.80 -3.13 26.46
CA GLU A 64 -5.06 -2.73 27.09
C GLU A 64 -4.99 -1.29 27.61
N GLN A 65 -3.87 -0.90 28.23
CA GLN A 65 -3.61 0.48 28.64
C GLN A 65 -3.60 1.45 27.45
N ALA A 66 -2.95 1.10 26.33
CA ALA A 66 -2.92 1.94 25.13
C ALA A 66 -4.33 2.19 24.56
N ILE A 67 -5.22 1.19 24.58
CA ILE A 67 -6.62 1.34 24.15
C ILE A 67 -7.38 2.31 25.07
N GLU A 68 -7.17 2.27 26.38
CA GLU A 68 -7.80 3.23 27.32
C GLU A 68 -7.34 4.67 27.03
N LEU A 69 -6.02 4.87 26.84
CA LEU A 69 -5.44 6.18 26.55
C LEU A 69 -5.90 6.75 25.20
N LEU A 70 -6.07 5.92 24.16
CA LEU A 70 -6.68 6.34 22.89
C LEU A 70 -8.12 6.85 23.09
N ASN A 71 -8.93 6.12 23.86
CA ASN A 71 -10.31 6.51 24.19
C ASN A 71 -10.39 7.77 25.07
N GLN A 72 -9.30 8.17 25.74
CA GLN A 72 -9.17 9.46 26.40
C GLN A 72 -8.84 10.57 25.38
N VAL A 73 -7.78 10.38 24.57
CA VAL A 73 -7.31 11.37 23.60
C VAL A 73 -8.36 11.69 22.52
N ALA A 74 -9.12 10.69 22.06
CA ALA A 74 -10.16 10.85 21.03
C ALA A 74 -11.32 11.81 21.41
N LYS A 75 -11.41 12.25 22.67
CA LYS A 75 -12.39 13.23 23.14
C LYS A 75 -11.91 14.68 22.98
N GLU A 76 -10.61 14.89 22.78
CA GLU A 76 -10.01 16.22 22.62
C GLU A 76 -9.95 16.59 21.13
N LYS A 77 -10.37 17.81 20.78
CA LYS A 77 -10.31 18.30 19.38
C LYS A 77 -8.89 18.72 19.04
N LEU A 78 -8.37 18.24 17.92
CA LEU A 78 -7.10 18.69 17.36
C LEU A 78 -7.28 20.04 16.63
N PRO A 79 -6.26 20.92 16.63
CA PRO A 79 -6.28 22.15 15.84
C PRO A 79 -6.21 21.87 14.34
N VAL A 80 -6.77 22.77 13.53
CA VAL A 80 -6.85 22.61 12.08
C VAL A 80 -5.82 23.48 11.35
N THR A 81 -5.66 24.73 11.77
CA THR A 81 -4.74 25.69 11.12
C THR A 81 -3.28 25.39 11.44
N ALA A 82 -2.35 25.82 10.57
CA ALA A 82 -0.92 25.59 10.75
C ALA A 82 -0.37 26.27 12.02
N GLU A 83 -0.77 27.51 12.28
CA GLU A 83 -0.34 28.28 13.45
C GLU A 83 -0.81 27.66 14.77
N GLU A 84 -2.08 27.21 14.84
CA GLU A 84 -2.60 26.51 16.02
C GLU A 84 -1.96 25.12 16.21
N LYS A 85 -1.63 24.42 15.12
CA LYS A 85 -0.92 23.13 15.16
C LYS A 85 0.48 23.27 15.76
N GLU A 86 1.24 24.29 15.36
CA GLU A 86 2.57 24.57 15.92
C GLU A 86 2.50 24.91 17.41
N GLN A 87 1.58 25.79 17.81
CA GLN A 87 1.38 26.16 19.21
C GLN A 87 0.95 24.96 20.07
N PHE A 88 0.02 24.14 19.56
CA PHE A 88 -0.43 22.92 20.22
C PHE A 88 0.70 21.90 20.34
N PHE A 89 1.47 21.66 19.27
CA PHE A 89 2.63 20.77 19.27
C PHE A 89 3.61 21.13 20.39
N MET A 90 4.08 22.39 20.43
CA MET A 90 5.03 22.85 21.44
C MET A 90 4.45 22.72 22.87
N ALA A 91 3.18 23.05 23.05
CA ALA A 91 2.49 22.92 24.33
C ALA A 91 2.32 21.46 24.79
N GLN A 92 2.16 20.51 23.86
CA GLN A 92 2.03 19.09 24.18
C GLN A 92 3.40 18.44 24.47
N VAL A 93 4.43 18.71 23.67
CA VAL A 93 5.80 18.21 23.91
C VAL A 93 6.30 18.65 25.28
N SER A 94 6.22 19.95 25.60
CA SER A 94 6.68 20.48 26.90
C SER A 94 5.94 19.87 28.10
N LYS A 95 4.63 19.59 27.96
CA LYS A 95 3.87 18.84 28.99
C LYS A 95 4.31 17.39 29.08
N GLY A 96 4.53 16.70 27.96
CA GLY A 96 5.00 15.32 27.90
C GLY A 96 6.37 15.14 28.58
N GLU A 97 7.30 16.05 28.34
CA GLU A 97 8.60 16.11 29.00
C GLU A 97 8.46 16.33 30.51
N THR A 98 7.65 17.31 30.92
CA THR A 98 7.40 17.60 32.34
C THR A 98 6.79 16.40 33.09
N LEU A 99 5.82 15.71 32.46
CA LEU A 99 5.18 14.52 33.02
C LEU A 99 6.13 13.32 33.03
N SER A 100 7.02 13.19 32.04
CA SER A 100 8.06 12.17 32.01
C SER A 100 9.09 12.37 33.12
N ALA A 101 9.49 13.61 33.41
CA ALA A 101 10.35 13.96 34.54
C ALA A 101 9.71 13.68 35.92
N ALA A 102 8.37 13.64 36.01
CA ALA A 102 7.65 13.30 37.24
C ALA A 102 7.66 11.79 37.59
N GLY A 103 8.18 10.94 36.69
CA GLY A 103 8.39 9.51 36.94
C GLY A 103 7.18 8.61 36.67
N PRO A 104 7.26 7.31 37.04
CA PRO A 104 6.37 6.26 36.51
C PRO A 104 4.87 6.47 36.68
N GLY A 105 4.43 7.18 37.72
CA GLY A 105 3.02 7.49 37.96
C GLY A 105 2.41 8.45 36.93
N ALA A 106 3.21 9.18 36.17
CA ALA A 106 2.77 10.15 35.16
C ALA A 106 3.04 9.70 33.71
N TYR A 107 3.68 8.54 33.50
CA TYR A 107 4.07 8.06 32.17
C TYR A 107 2.90 7.83 31.20
N ALA A 108 1.75 7.39 31.71
CA ALA A 108 0.54 7.21 30.90
C ALA A 108 0.00 8.54 30.35
N GLU A 109 0.00 9.60 31.17
CA GLU A 109 -0.39 10.93 30.71
C GLU A 109 0.68 11.54 29.80
N ALA A 110 1.98 11.35 30.10
CA ALA A 110 3.07 11.78 29.23
C ALA A 110 2.94 11.18 27.82
N ALA A 111 2.64 9.88 27.72
CA ALA A 111 2.40 9.20 26.44
C ALA A 111 1.21 9.81 25.68
N CYS A 112 0.12 10.18 26.34
CA CYS A 112 -0.98 10.91 25.70
C CYS A 112 -0.51 12.23 25.09
N ARG A 113 0.32 13.02 25.79
CA ARG A 113 0.80 14.32 25.28
C ARG A 113 1.74 14.15 24.09
N PHE A 114 2.68 13.20 24.15
CA PHE A 114 3.56 12.90 23.01
C PHE A 114 2.78 12.35 21.80
N TYR A 115 1.79 11.49 22.02
CA TYR A 115 0.91 11.01 20.95
C TYR A 115 0.05 12.13 20.34
N GLN A 116 -0.45 13.07 21.16
CA GLN A 116 -1.16 14.27 20.68
C GLN A 116 -0.26 15.21 19.87
N ALA A 117 1.00 15.39 20.28
CA ALA A 117 1.99 16.15 19.52
C ALA A 117 2.30 15.48 18.17
N LEU A 118 2.48 14.15 18.17
CA LEU A 118 2.70 13.36 16.95
C LEU A 118 1.57 13.51 15.92
N LYS A 119 0.32 13.63 16.38
CA LYS A 119 -0.86 13.82 15.52
C LYS A 119 -0.92 15.14 14.76
N VAL A 120 -0.18 16.17 15.19
CA VAL A 120 -0.14 17.48 14.53
C VAL A 120 1.20 17.79 13.85
N TYR A 121 2.20 16.92 14.00
CA TYR A 121 3.53 17.12 13.47
C TYR A 121 3.62 16.71 11.97
N PRO A 122 4.24 17.51 11.08
CA PRO A 122 4.24 17.23 9.65
C PRO A 122 4.96 15.92 9.23
N ASN A 123 6.02 15.52 9.92
CA ASN A 123 6.83 14.34 9.59
C ASN A 123 6.89 13.36 10.78
N PRO A 124 5.88 12.50 10.99
CA PRO A 124 5.79 11.68 12.20
C PRO A 124 6.97 10.71 12.38
N ILE A 125 7.65 10.29 11.31
CA ILE A 125 8.80 9.36 11.38
C ILE A 125 9.98 10.04 12.08
N GLU A 126 10.31 11.28 11.72
CA GLU A 126 11.37 12.07 12.36
C GLU A 126 11.11 12.24 13.86
N LEU A 127 9.86 12.56 14.23
CA LEU A 127 9.50 12.76 15.62
C LEU A 127 9.52 11.47 16.45
N VAL A 128 9.16 10.32 15.87
CA VAL A 128 9.32 9.01 16.51
C VAL A 128 10.81 8.71 16.78
N MET A 129 11.71 9.02 15.84
CA MET A 129 13.16 8.85 16.02
C MET A 129 13.73 9.80 17.10
N ILE A 130 13.14 10.98 17.29
CA ILE A 130 13.46 11.87 18.41
C ILE A 130 12.97 11.24 19.72
N TYR A 131 11.70 10.83 19.80
CA TYR A 131 11.13 10.25 21.02
C TYR A 131 11.85 8.98 21.49
N GLN A 132 12.31 8.13 20.56
CA GLN A 132 13.11 6.95 20.88
C GLN A 132 14.39 7.29 21.66
N LYS A 133 14.96 8.48 21.44
CA LYS A 133 16.21 8.94 22.06
C LYS A 133 15.99 9.83 23.28
N THR A 134 14.87 10.56 23.36
CA THR A 134 14.64 11.58 24.39
C THR A 134 13.61 11.20 25.45
N THR A 135 12.74 10.21 25.20
CA THR A 135 11.68 9.81 26.14
C THR A 135 12.04 8.52 26.89
N PRO A 136 11.57 8.33 28.15
CA PRO A 136 11.77 7.06 28.85
C PRO A 136 11.17 5.88 28.09
N GLU A 137 11.87 4.75 28.03
CA GLU A 137 11.45 3.56 27.30
C GLU A 137 9.98 3.11 27.56
N PRO A 138 9.44 3.15 28.80
CA PRO A 138 8.03 2.81 29.02
C PRO A 138 7.04 3.80 28.39
N VAL A 139 7.41 5.09 28.31
CA VAL A 139 6.60 6.13 27.65
C VAL A 139 6.63 5.91 26.14
N PHE A 140 7.82 5.67 25.57
CA PHE A 140 7.99 5.37 24.14
C PHE A 140 7.18 4.12 23.73
N LYS A 141 7.28 3.02 24.50
CA LYS A 141 6.51 1.79 24.27
C LYS A 141 4.99 2.04 24.31
N LEU A 142 4.50 2.88 25.22
CA LEU A 142 3.09 3.27 25.28
C LEU A 142 2.68 4.09 24.04
N VAL A 143 3.47 5.08 23.62
CA VAL A 143 3.18 5.87 22.40
C VAL A 143 3.12 4.97 21.15
N MET A 144 4.10 4.07 20.98
CA MET A 144 4.13 3.13 19.86
C MET A 144 2.95 2.13 19.92
N SER A 145 2.57 1.66 21.11
CA SER A 145 1.39 0.82 21.29
C SER A 145 0.09 1.57 20.96
N MET A 146 -0.03 2.84 21.35
CA MET A 146 -1.17 3.69 20.97
C MET A 146 -1.26 3.88 19.45
N MET A 147 -0.15 4.14 18.76
CA MET A 147 -0.13 4.20 17.29
C MET A 147 -0.59 2.88 16.66
N ALA A 148 -0.03 1.74 17.11
CA ALA A 148 -0.39 0.42 16.58
C ALA A 148 -1.86 0.06 16.85
N GLN A 149 -2.38 0.39 18.04
CA GLN A 149 -3.78 0.14 18.39
C GLN A 149 -4.75 1.06 17.63
N GLU A 150 -4.39 2.30 17.35
CA GLU A 150 -5.19 3.18 16.49
C GLU A 150 -5.27 2.62 15.05
N VAL A 151 -4.12 2.22 14.47
CA VAL A 151 -4.09 1.59 13.14
C VAL A 151 -4.95 0.33 13.12
N ARG A 152 -4.86 -0.54 14.13
CA ARG A 152 -5.72 -1.74 14.26
C ARG A 152 -7.20 -1.40 14.39
N GLN A 153 -7.56 -0.38 15.19
CA GLN A 153 -8.96 0.07 15.33
C GLN A 153 -9.50 0.64 14.01
N LYS A 154 -8.70 1.43 13.29
CA LYS A 154 -9.03 1.93 11.95
C LYS A 154 -9.20 0.76 10.97
N GLN A 155 -8.26 -0.18 10.93
CA GLN A 155 -8.35 -1.38 10.10
C GLN A 155 -9.61 -2.21 10.38
N ALA A 156 -9.98 -2.39 11.65
CA ALA A 156 -11.15 -3.15 12.07
C ALA A 156 -12.49 -2.48 11.67
N ARG A 157 -12.57 -1.14 11.74
CA ARG A 157 -13.77 -0.37 11.39
C ARG A 157 -14.04 -0.27 9.89
N TYR A 158 -13.07 -0.61 9.03
CA TYR A 158 -13.18 -0.46 7.57
C TYR A 158 -14.50 -0.98 7.00
N PHE A 159 -14.94 -2.19 7.35
CA PHE A 159 -16.17 -2.79 6.82
C PHE A 159 -17.48 -2.28 7.47
N ASP A 160 -17.39 -1.44 8.51
CA ASP A 160 -18.55 -0.74 9.09
C ASP A 160 -18.89 0.55 8.33
N VAL A 161 -17.93 1.06 7.54
CA VAL A 161 -18.01 2.33 6.78
C VAL A 161 -17.97 2.08 5.27
N PHE A 162 -17.22 1.07 4.82
CA PHE A 162 -17.11 0.67 3.42
C PHE A 162 -17.83 -0.67 3.15
N PRO A 163 -18.69 -0.76 2.11
CA PRO A 163 -19.02 0.29 1.13
C PRO A 163 -19.89 1.42 1.70
N PRO A 164 -19.86 2.61 1.09
CA PRO A 164 -20.76 3.72 1.45
C PRO A 164 -22.24 3.31 1.42
N LYS A 165 -23.02 3.79 2.40
CA LYS A 165 -24.39 3.29 2.68
C LYS A 165 -25.39 3.57 1.55
N ASP A 166 -25.16 4.62 0.77
CA ASP A 166 -25.91 4.97 -0.45
C ASP A 166 -25.79 3.92 -1.56
N LYS A 167 -24.70 3.13 -1.57
CA LYS A 167 -24.47 2.03 -2.52
C LYS A 167 -25.34 0.81 -2.23
N ASN A 168 -26.12 0.82 -1.16
CA ASN A 168 -27.10 -0.22 -0.81
C ASN A 168 -26.51 -1.64 -0.63
N VAL A 169 -25.21 -1.73 -0.34
CA VAL A 169 -24.47 -2.99 -0.18
C VAL A 169 -23.56 -2.96 1.04
N GLU A 170 -23.27 -4.14 1.60
CA GLU A 170 -22.40 -4.32 2.76
C GLU A 170 -21.52 -5.57 2.59
N ILE A 171 -20.29 -5.55 3.10
CA ILE A 171 -19.36 -6.68 3.01
C ILE A 171 -19.40 -7.48 4.31
N LYS A 172 -19.59 -8.81 4.23
CA LYS A 172 -19.68 -9.70 5.40
C LYS A 172 -18.82 -10.95 5.27
N ASP A 173 -18.28 -11.41 6.40
CA ASP A 173 -17.59 -12.69 6.54
C ASP A 173 -18.60 -13.87 6.52
N LYS A 174 -18.59 -14.71 5.48
CA LYS A 174 -19.49 -15.88 5.32
C LYS A 174 -19.39 -16.89 6.47
N ASN A 175 -18.19 -17.06 7.02
CA ASN A 175 -17.91 -18.02 8.10
C ASN A 175 -18.19 -17.48 9.50
N LYS A 176 -18.56 -16.20 9.65
CA LYS A 176 -18.92 -15.56 10.91
C LYS A 176 -20.38 -15.85 11.29
N LYS A 177 -20.74 -17.15 11.27
CA LYS A 177 -21.89 -17.64 12.04
C LYS A 177 -21.73 -17.13 13.47
N GLU A 178 -22.80 -16.56 14.04
CA GLU A 178 -22.82 -16.06 15.41
C GLU A 178 -22.13 -17.05 16.35
N LYS A 179 -20.93 -16.70 16.84
CA LYS A 179 -20.16 -17.55 17.76
C LYS A 179 -20.82 -17.53 19.15
N LYS A 180 -21.98 -18.18 19.28
CA LYS A 180 -22.47 -18.69 20.58
C LYS A 180 -21.52 -19.76 21.09
N SER A 181 -20.44 -19.28 21.72
CA SER A 181 -19.63 -19.95 22.74
C SER A 181 -19.49 -21.47 22.60
N LYS A 182 -18.59 -21.93 21.73
CA LYS A 182 -17.91 -23.23 21.93
C LYS A 182 -16.40 -23.04 21.93
N LYS A 183 -15.86 -23.13 23.15
CA LYS A 183 -14.45 -22.92 23.49
C LYS A 183 -13.63 -24.15 23.09
N GLY A 184 -12.52 -23.93 22.38
CA GLY A 184 -11.43 -24.89 22.27
C GLY A 184 -11.40 -25.76 21.01
N LYS A 185 -10.79 -25.23 19.94
CA LYS A 185 -9.72 -25.97 19.26
C LYS A 185 -8.64 -24.98 18.82
N LYS A 186 -7.38 -25.42 18.91
CA LYS A 186 -6.20 -24.64 18.55
C LYS A 186 -6.17 -24.55 17.01
N GLN A 187 -6.08 -23.35 16.47
CA GLN A 187 -5.90 -23.11 15.03
C GLN A 187 -4.40 -22.85 14.82
N GLU A 188 -3.87 -23.32 13.69
CA GLU A 188 -2.47 -23.10 13.30
C GLU A 188 -2.33 -21.67 12.76
N GLU A 189 -1.18 -21.06 13.05
CA GLU A 189 -0.86 -19.66 12.73
C GLU A 189 -0.49 -19.54 11.24
N ALA A 190 -1.51 -19.47 10.38
CA ALA A 190 -1.41 -18.70 9.14
C ALA A 190 -1.53 -17.21 9.48
N SER A 191 -1.01 -16.33 8.61
CA SER A 191 -1.16 -14.88 8.78
C SER A 191 -2.65 -14.50 8.92
N GLU A 192 -2.97 -13.58 9.83
CA GLU A 192 -4.38 -13.25 10.11
C GLU A 192 -5.08 -12.57 8.90
N ASP A 193 -4.30 -12.01 7.96
CA ASP A 193 -4.80 -11.27 6.80
C ASP A 193 -5.15 -12.15 5.58
N GLU A 194 -4.35 -13.17 5.26
CA GLU A 194 -4.60 -14.05 4.09
C GLU A 194 -5.90 -14.85 4.22
N VAL A 195 -6.18 -15.39 5.41
CA VAL A 195 -7.37 -16.23 5.65
C VAL A 195 -8.66 -15.40 5.75
N ALA A 196 -8.54 -14.09 6.00
CA ALA A 196 -9.67 -13.19 6.24
C ALA A 196 -10.36 -12.69 4.95
N THR A 197 -9.61 -12.39 3.89
CA THR A 197 -10.18 -11.83 2.63
C THR A 197 -10.92 -12.88 1.80
N ALA A 198 -10.48 -14.14 1.81
CA ALA A 198 -11.07 -15.24 1.05
C ALA A 198 -12.55 -15.53 1.44
N ASN A 199 -12.93 -15.23 2.68
CA ASN A 199 -14.24 -15.60 3.24
C ASN A 199 -15.29 -14.48 3.21
N ARG A 200 -14.97 -13.32 2.65
CA ARG A 200 -15.91 -12.18 2.54
C ARG A 200 -16.75 -12.27 1.26
N GLY A 201 -17.97 -11.72 1.32
CA GLY A 201 -18.83 -11.50 0.16
C GLY A 201 -19.57 -10.16 0.27
N LEU A 202 -20.11 -9.68 -0.85
CA LEU A 202 -20.94 -8.48 -0.92
C LEU A 202 -22.42 -8.88 -0.80
N PHE A 203 -23.21 -8.13 -0.01
CA PHE A 203 -24.61 -8.45 0.29
C PHE A 203 -25.50 -7.23 0.12
N ALA A 204 -26.75 -7.43 -0.32
CA ALA A 204 -27.73 -6.35 -0.48
C ALA A 204 -28.27 -5.86 0.87
N THR A 205 -28.38 -4.54 1.09
CA THR A 205 -28.94 -3.96 2.34
C THR A 205 -30.45 -3.69 2.27
N LYS A 206 -31.05 -3.82 1.08
CA LYS A 206 -32.49 -3.69 0.78
C LYS A 206 -32.91 -4.69 -0.32
N ASP A 207 -34.21 -4.77 -0.59
CA ASP A 207 -34.76 -5.57 -1.68
C ASP A 207 -34.62 -4.83 -3.03
N PHE A 208 -34.48 -5.59 -4.13
CA PHE A 208 -34.41 -5.09 -5.51
C PHE A 208 -35.24 -5.96 -6.46
N ALA A 209 -35.90 -5.34 -7.44
CA ALA A 209 -36.48 -6.05 -8.57
C ALA A 209 -35.41 -6.49 -9.57
N ALA A 210 -35.77 -7.36 -10.53
CA ALA A 210 -34.87 -7.76 -11.63
C ALA A 210 -34.74 -6.62 -12.66
N GLY A 211 -33.51 -6.37 -13.13
CA GLY A 211 -33.17 -5.29 -14.06
C GLY A 211 -32.84 -3.95 -13.43
N GLU A 212 -32.94 -3.81 -12.11
CA GLU A 212 -32.60 -2.58 -11.36
C GLU A 212 -31.08 -2.42 -11.20
N VAL A 213 -30.62 -1.17 -11.10
CA VAL A 213 -29.23 -0.84 -10.74
C VAL A 213 -29.14 -0.69 -9.23
N ILE A 214 -28.22 -1.42 -8.60
CA ILE A 214 -27.96 -1.40 -7.15
C ILE A 214 -27.13 -0.16 -6.77
N TYR A 215 -26.06 0.07 -7.52
CA TYR A 215 -25.15 1.21 -7.40
C TYR A 215 -24.36 1.44 -8.69
N GLU A 216 -23.80 2.64 -8.81
CA GLU A 216 -22.76 3.00 -9.78
C GLU A 216 -21.45 3.31 -9.05
N GLU A 217 -20.32 3.02 -9.72
CA GLU A 217 -18.96 3.15 -9.21
C GLU A 217 -18.01 3.59 -10.32
N GLU A 218 -17.10 4.53 -10.02
CA GLU A 218 -16.04 4.97 -10.94
C GLU A 218 -14.84 4.01 -10.88
N SER A 219 -14.10 3.89 -11.99
CA SER A 219 -12.86 3.14 -11.98
C SER A 219 -11.81 3.81 -11.07
N VAL A 220 -10.99 3.01 -10.40
CA VAL A 220 -9.77 3.49 -9.75
C VAL A 220 -8.72 3.83 -10.80
N ILE A 221 -8.65 2.97 -11.81
CA ILE A 221 -7.78 3.00 -12.96
C ILE A 221 -8.43 2.19 -14.08
N SER A 222 -8.16 2.59 -15.31
CA SER A 222 -8.58 1.89 -16.51
C SER A 222 -7.56 2.05 -17.64
N THR A 223 -7.56 1.15 -18.62
CA THR A 223 -6.72 1.29 -19.82
C THR A 223 -7.30 0.60 -21.05
N LEU A 224 -7.08 1.18 -22.23
CA LEU A 224 -7.45 0.59 -23.51
C LEU A 224 -6.56 -0.62 -23.82
N HIS A 225 -7.18 -1.71 -24.28
CA HIS A 225 -6.45 -2.81 -24.91
C HIS A 225 -5.79 -2.30 -26.21
N PRO A 226 -4.63 -2.84 -26.64
CA PRO A 226 -3.91 -2.36 -27.82
C PRO A 226 -4.78 -2.33 -29.10
N ARG A 227 -5.71 -3.28 -29.25
CA ARG A 227 -6.67 -3.34 -30.37
C ARG A 227 -7.61 -2.12 -30.45
N ALA A 228 -7.94 -1.51 -29.31
CA ALA A 228 -8.80 -0.33 -29.20
C ALA A 228 -8.01 1.01 -29.21
N GLN A 229 -6.68 0.97 -29.25
CA GLN A 229 -5.83 2.16 -29.38
C GLN A 229 -5.75 2.65 -30.84
N ASN A 230 -6.92 2.80 -31.47
CA ASN A 230 -7.10 3.18 -32.87
C ASN A 230 -7.73 4.58 -33.05
N GLY A 231 -7.86 5.35 -31.96
CA GLY A 231 -8.45 6.69 -31.95
C GLY A 231 -9.98 6.75 -31.94
N GLN A 232 -10.69 5.62 -31.96
CA GLN A 232 -12.16 5.58 -31.81
C GLN A 232 -12.62 5.60 -30.35
N PHE A 233 -11.74 5.32 -29.40
CA PHE A 233 -12.05 5.22 -27.98
C PHE A 233 -11.19 6.19 -27.16
N CYS A 234 -11.77 6.73 -26.08
CA CYS A 234 -11.09 7.64 -25.19
C CYS A 234 -9.99 6.92 -24.39
N TYR A 235 -8.76 7.44 -24.45
CA TYR A 235 -7.60 6.92 -23.72
C TYR A 235 -7.69 7.06 -22.19
N HIS A 236 -8.64 7.86 -21.71
CA HIS A 236 -8.95 8.04 -20.28
C HIS A 236 -10.13 7.16 -19.85
N CYS A 237 -11.35 7.49 -20.26
CA CYS A 237 -12.57 6.85 -19.77
C CYS A 237 -13.14 5.73 -20.67
N LEU A 238 -12.34 5.20 -21.61
CA LEU A 238 -12.67 4.16 -22.58
C LEU A 238 -13.84 4.46 -23.55
N LYS A 239 -14.50 5.61 -23.40
CA LYS A 239 -15.70 5.99 -24.18
C LYS A 239 -15.47 6.01 -25.69
N ALA A 240 -16.35 5.34 -26.43
CA ALA A 240 -16.43 5.47 -27.88
C ALA A 240 -16.71 6.93 -28.29
N ILE A 241 -15.93 7.44 -29.24
CA ILE A 241 -15.96 8.83 -29.70
C ILE A 241 -16.85 8.89 -30.95
N PRO A 242 -18.02 9.57 -30.91
CA PRO A 242 -18.93 9.62 -32.04
C PRO A 242 -18.28 10.19 -33.30
N GLY A 243 -18.46 9.52 -34.44
CA GLY A 243 -17.89 9.94 -35.73
C GLY A 243 -16.40 9.69 -35.91
N ALA A 244 -15.68 9.18 -34.90
CA ALA A 244 -14.26 8.88 -35.03
C ALA A 244 -14.02 7.66 -35.94
N THR A 245 -13.23 7.85 -36.99
CA THR A 245 -12.75 6.77 -37.85
C THR A 245 -11.46 6.15 -37.27
N PRO A 246 -11.20 4.84 -37.51
CA PRO A 246 -9.95 4.23 -37.08
C PRO A 246 -8.75 4.94 -37.70
N ARG A 247 -7.86 5.48 -36.85
CA ARG A 247 -6.54 5.97 -37.24
C ARG A 247 -5.68 4.75 -37.60
N VAL A 248 -5.62 4.42 -38.89
CA VAL A 248 -4.65 3.43 -39.39
C VAL A 248 -3.26 3.92 -39.01
N LYS A 249 -2.53 3.15 -38.20
CA LYS A 249 -1.10 3.38 -37.98
C LYS A 249 -0.45 3.41 -39.36
N LYS A 250 0.11 4.56 -39.77
CA LYS A 250 1.09 4.53 -40.85
C LYS A 250 2.18 3.58 -40.38
N ALA A 251 2.48 2.55 -41.17
CA ALA A 251 3.72 1.82 -41.01
C ALA A 251 4.83 2.87 -40.89
N GLU A 252 5.66 2.76 -39.86
CA GLU A 252 6.91 3.51 -39.86
C GLU A 252 7.59 3.21 -41.20
N PRO A 253 8.09 4.22 -41.93
CA PRO A 253 8.77 3.95 -43.18
C PRO A 253 9.92 2.99 -42.85
N GLU A 254 9.90 1.80 -43.44
CA GLU A 254 11.02 0.86 -43.36
C GLU A 254 12.27 1.68 -43.64
N ALA A 255 13.15 1.78 -42.64
CA ALA A 255 14.36 2.58 -42.76
C ALA A 255 15.10 2.09 -44.00
N GLU A 256 15.39 3.01 -44.93
CA GLU A 256 15.85 2.68 -46.29
C GLU A 256 16.88 1.54 -46.22
N SER A 257 16.55 0.43 -46.86
CA SER A 257 17.35 -0.80 -46.79
C SER A 257 18.75 -0.52 -47.33
N VAL A 258 19.68 -0.22 -46.43
CA VAL A 258 21.10 -0.27 -46.73
C VAL A 258 21.39 -1.73 -47.04
N ASP A 259 21.89 -1.98 -48.25
CA ASP A 259 22.24 -3.31 -48.75
C ASP A 259 23.48 -3.85 -48.01
N GLU A 260 23.28 -4.21 -46.75
CA GLU A 260 24.23 -5.05 -46.02
C GLU A 260 23.96 -6.50 -46.42
N THR A 261 24.75 -6.94 -47.42
CA THR A 261 24.82 -8.33 -47.85
C THR A 261 24.93 -9.27 -46.64
N PRO A 262 24.19 -10.39 -46.57
CA PRO A 262 24.18 -11.24 -45.38
C PRO A 262 25.59 -11.75 -45.06
N VAL A 263 26.13 -11.30 -43.92
CA VAL A 263 27.33 -11.91 -43.35
C VAL A 263 26.91 -13.31 -42.87
N PRO A 264 27.54 -14.39 -43.34
CA PRO A 264 27.18 -15.73 -42.89
C PRO A 264 27.48 -15.87 -41.40
N PHE A 265 26.48 -16.31 -40.64
CA PHE A 265 26.59 -16.51 -39.21
C PHE A 265 27.47 -17.74 -38.94
N GLU A 266 28.69 -17.53 -38.44
CA GLU A 266 29.59 -18.62 -38.06
C GLU A 266 29.13 -19.25 -36.74
N GLU A 267 28.46 -20.40 -36.83
CA GLU A 267 27.98 -21.20 -35.67
C GLU A 267 29.12 -21.57 -34.70
N SER A 268 30.38 -21.58 -35.16
CA SER A 268 31.58 -21.94 -34.38
C SER A 268 31.90 -21.00 -33.21
N LYS A 269 31.32 -19.80 -33.14
CA LYS A 269 31.52 -18.88 -32.00
C LYS A 269 30.57 -19.07 -30.83
N ILE A 270 29.49 -19.83 -31.01
CA ILE A 270 28.60 -20.19 -29.90
C ILE A 270 29.12 -21.44 -29.19
N GLU A 271 29.73 -22.38 -29.91
CA GLU A 271 30.42 -23.53 -29.30
C GLU A 271 31.64 -23.08 -28.47
N GLU A 272 32.45 -22.12 -28.95
CA GLU A 272 33.60 -21.59 -28.20
C GLU A 272 33.19 -20.92 -26.86
N ILE A 273 32.06 -20.21 -26.82
CA ILE A 273 31.52 -19.58 -25.60
C ILE A 273 30.83 -20.61 -24.68
N ILE A 274 30.21 -21.65 -25.24
CA ILE A 274 29.58 -22.73 -24.46
C ILE A 274 30.63 -23.66 -23.83
N ASP A 275 31.78 -23.85 -24.49
CA ASP A 275 32.88 -24.64 -23.93
C ASP A 275 33.70 -23.84 -22.88
N GLU A 276 33.89 -22.52 -23.03
CA GLU A 276 34.45 -21.67 -21.95
C GLU A 276 33.56 -21.62 -20.68
N VAL A 277 32.28 -22.00 -20.76
CA VAL A 277 31.35 -22.08 -19.62
C VAL A 277 31.18 -23.53 -19.11
N LYS A 278 31.89 -24.51 -19.68
CA LYS A 278 31.81 -25.94 -19.30
C LYS A 278 33.05 -26.52 -18.62
N GLU A 279 34.16 -25.78 -18.53
CA GLU A 279 35.28 -26.15 -17.66
C GLU A 279 35.23 -25.36 -16.33
N VAL A 280 34.22 -25.68 -15.51
CA VAL A 280 34.30 -25.56 -14.05
C VAL A 280 33.90 -26.92 -13.49
N ASP A 281 34.87 -27.65 -12.93
CA ASP A 281 34.71 -29.03 -12.47
C ASP A 281 33.62 -29.18 -11.38
N GLU A 282 32.88 -30.30 -11.41
CA GLU A 282 31.91 -30.65 -10.36
C GLU A 282 32.57 -30.75 -8.96
N ASP A 283 33.87 -31.02 -8.89
CA ASP A 283 34.65 -31.04 -7.64
C ASP A 283 34.74 -29.65 -6.96
N THR A 284 34.71 -28.54 -7.71
CA THR A 284 34.76 -27.17 -7.12
C THR A 284 33.41 -26.74 -6.53
N ILE A 285 32.31 -27.40 -6.89
CA ILE A 285 30.98 -27.13 -6.32
C ILE A 285 30.84 -27.80 -4.94
N GLU A 286 31.48 -28.96 -4.71
CA GLU A 286 31.57 -29.52 -3.35
C GLU A 286 32.54 -28.67 -2.48
N GLU A 287 33.69 -28.24 -3.01
CA GLU A 287 34.66 -27.43 -2.23
C GLU A 287 34.11 -26.03 -1.86
N THR A 288 33.39 -25.35 -2.77
CA THR A 288 32.74 -24.05 -2.45
C THR A 288 31.48 -24.18 -1.62
N ALA A 289 30.78 -25.32 -1.64
CA ALA A 289 29.69 -25.61 -0.72
C ALA A 289 30.20 -25.99 0.69
N GLU A 290 31.40 -26.56 0.80
CA GLU A 290 32.08 -26.83 2.07
C GLU A 290 32.67 -25.54 2.65
N GLU A 291 33.34 -24.68 1.85
CA GLU A 291 33.77 -23.33 2.28
C GLU A 291 32.58 -22.45 2.69
N ALA A 292 31.50 -22.38 1.90
CA ALA A 292 30.32 -21.59 2.27
C ALA A 292 29.56 -22.15 3.49
N ALA A 293 29.68 -23.45 3.78
CA ALA A 293 29.16 -24.06 5.00
C ALA A 293 30.09 -23.87 6.20
N GLU A 294 31.40 -23.72 5.99
CA GLU A 294 32.38 -23.39 7.03
C GLU A 294 32.32 -21.89 7.38
N GLU A 295 32.19 -21.00 6.38
CA GLU A 295 32.01 -19.55 6.57
C GLU A 295 30.67 -19.23 7.24
N ALA A 296 29.56 -19.87 6.82
CA ALA A 296 28.26 -19.76 7.50
C ALA A 296 28.23 -20.45 8.89
N ALA A 297 29.15 -21.37 9.17
CA ALA A 297 29.33 -21.92 10.52
C ALA A 297 30.22 -21.03 11.40
N GLU A 298 31.19 -20.32 10.83
CA GLU A 298 32.05 -19.36 11.53
C GLU A 298 31.23 -18.10 11.91
N GLU A 299 30.45 -17.54 10.97
CA GLU A 299 29.52 -16.42 11.21
C GLU A 299 28.44 -16.77 12.26
N ALA A 300 27.87 -17.99 12.18
CA ALA A 300 26.95 -18.51 13.21
C ALA A 300 27.63 -18.83 14.56
N THR A 301 28.96 -18.88 14.63
CA THR A 301 29.69 -18.92 15.91
C THR A 301 30.07 -17.54 16.42
N GLU A 302 30.27 -16.53 15.56
CA GLU A 302 30.48 -15.14 16.00
C GLU A 302 29.19 -14.56 16.62
N GLU A 303 28.04 -14.71 15.95
CA GLU A 303 26.73 -14.26 16.46
C GLU A 303 26.37 -14.96 17.79
N ALA A 304 26.70 -16.26 17.91
CA ALA A 304 26.54 -17.03 19.15
C ALA A 304 27.58 -16.70 20.24
N THR A 305 28.59 -15.87 19.96
CA THR A 305 29.52 -15.35 20.97
C THR A 305 29.17 -13.93 21.44
N GLU A 306 28.53 -13.07 20.64
CA GLU A 306 28.00 -11.80 21.15
C GLU A 306 26.84 -12.01 22.13
N GLU A 307 25.90 -12.93 21.86
CA GLU A 307 24.78 -13.24 22.77
C GLU A 307 25.26 -13.78 24.15
N VAL A 308 26.48 -14.31 24.22
CA VAL A 308 27.11 -14.81 25.48
C VAL A 308 27.88 -13.72 26.22
N VAL A 309 28.20 -12.59 25.59
CA VAL A 309 28.90 -11.47 26.24
C VAL A 309 27.95 -10.56 27.02
N GLU A 310 26.68 -10.40 26.59
CA GLU A 310 25.69 -9.64 27.38
C GLU A 310 25.29 -10.35 28.69
N GLU A 311 25.07 -11.68 28.68
CA GLU A 311 24.64 -12.43 29.89
C GLU A 311 25.74 -12.48 30.99
N VAL A 312 27.01 -12.23 30.64
CA VAL A 312 28.15 -12.23 31.59
C VAL A 312 28.38 -10.86 32.26
N VAL A 313 27.79 -9.77 31.74
CA VAL A 313 27.95 -8.42 32.31
C VAL A 313 26.93 -8.14 33.43
N GLU A 314 25.73 -8.75 33.41
CA GLU A 314 24.76 -8.59 34.51
C GLU A 314 25.18 -9.32 35.81
N GLU A 315 25.79 -10.51 35.74
CA GLU A 315 26.18 -11.26 36.96
C GLU A 315 27.40 -10.64 37.68
N ALA A 316 28.14 -9.73 37.03
CA ALA A 316 29.29 -9.02 37.61
C ALA A 316 28.92 -7.77 38.44
N ALA A 317 27.65 -7.31 38.39
CA ALA A 317 27.23 -6.06 39.02
C ALA A 317 26.80 -6.21 40.50
N GLU A 318 26.46 -7.42 40.97
CA GLU A 318 25.90 -7.62 42.32
C GLU A 318 26.94 -7.91 43.42
N GLU A 319 28.20 -8.25 43.10
CA GLU A 319 29.23 -8.57 44.11
C GLU A 319 30.17 -7.41 44.50
N ALA A 320 29.99 -6.21 43.96
CA ALA A 320 30.79 -5.01 44.29
C ALA A 320 30.22 -4.17 45.47
N ALA A 321 29.14 -4.61 46.10
CA ALA A 321 28.37 -3.83 47.08
C ALA A 321 28.51 -4.31 48.54
N LYS A 322 29.74 -4.48 49.06
CA LYS A 322 29.97 -4.58 50.52
C LYS A 322 31.39 -4.26 50.98
N GLU A 323 31.48 -3.40 52.01
CA GLU A 323 32.70 -2.95 52.70
C GLU A 323 33.62 -2.07 51.81
N THR A 324 34.00 -0.83 52.12
CA THR A 324 34.17 -0.14 53.43
C THR A 324 33.94 1.38 53.37
N THR A 325 33.47 1.96 54.48
CA THR A 325 33.58 3.40 54.85
C THR A 325 34.68 3.58 55.92
N PRO A 326 35.00 4.80 56.39
CA PRO A 326 35.20 6.09 55.69
C PRO A 326 36.57 6.76 56.05
N GLU A 327 37.00 7.81 55.33
CA GLU A 327 37.79 8.89 55.94
C GLU A 327 37.72 10.21 55.14
N GLU A 328 38.11 11.33 55.77
CA GLU A 328 37.76 12.71 55.43
C GLU A 328 38.78 13.42 54.50
N SER A 329 38.34 14.40 53.71
CA SER A 329 38.95 15.76 53.67
C SER A 329 38.18 16.72 52.73
N GLU A 330 38.44 18.01 52.92
CA GLU A 330 37.61 19.14 52.47
C GLU A 330 38.04 19.78 51.13
N ALA A 331 37.20 20.71 50.67
CA ALA A 331 37.51 21.95 49.95
C ALA A 331 37.26 22.04 48.42
N GLU A 332 36.51 23.11 48.07
CA GLU A 332 36.61 24.03 46.91
C GLU A 332 36.98 23.45 45.52
N GLY A 333 36.23 23.65 44.44
CA GLY A 333 35.51 24.86 44.02
C GLY A 333 36.38 25.69 43.06
N VAL A 334 35.96 25.87 41.79
CA VAL A 334 36.33 26.96 40.85
C VAL A 334 35.59 26.74 39.52
N ALA A 335 35.21 27.82 38.86
CA ALA A 335 34.56 27.84 37.55
C ALA A 335 35.37 28.69 36.53
N LEU A 336 34.83 28.79 35.31
CA LEU A 336 35.19 29.64 34.16
C LEU A 336 36.23 29.14 33.13
N GLU A 337 35.70 29.00 31.90
CA GLU A 337 36.07 29.67 30.64
C GLU A 337 37.52 29.68 30.12
N ILE A 338 37.64 29.41 28.81
CA ILE A 338 38.05 30.35 27.73
C ILE A 338 37.96 29.55 26.41
N LEU A 339 37.16 29.96 25.41
CA LEU A 339 37.60 30.85 24.31
C LEU A 339 36.46 31.61 23.63
N SER A 340 36.79 32.84 23.20
CA SER A 340 35.99 33.77 22.37
C SER A 340 36.97 34.64 21.53
N LEU A 341 36.59 35.54 20.60
CA LEU A 341 35.29 36.11 20.21
C LEU A 341 35.43 36.59 18.73
N GLY A 342 34.35 36.64 17.93
CA GLY A 342 34.43 37.13 16.55
C GLY A 342 33.10 37.65 15.95
N SER A 343 32.68 38.85 16.33
CA SER A 343 31.50 39.55 15.76
C SER A 343 31.92 40.64 14.76
N VAL A 344 31.08 40.91 13.75
CA VAL A 344 31.07 42.21 13.03
C VAL A 344 29.62 42.57 12.64
N GLU A 345 29.21 43.81 12.92
CA GLU A 345 27.89 44.35 12.58
C GLU A 345 27.88 45.19 11.29
N SER A 346 26.66 45.38 10.74
CA SER A 346 26.16 46.58 10.04
C SER A 346 26.70 46.96 8.64
N ILE A 347 25.81 46.83 7.64
CA ILE A 347 25.49 47.92 6.69
C ILE A 347 23.96 47.91 6.41
N VAL A 348 23.31 49.09 6.45
CA VAL A 348 21.93 49.31 5.99
C VAL A 348 21.93 50.41 4.92
N ALA A 349 21.33 50.17 3.75
CA ALA A 349 20.93 51.22 2.79
C ALA A 349 19.88 50.77 1.75
N VAL A 350 18.61 51.00 2.10
CA VAL A 350 17.44 51.38 1.27
C VAL A 350 17.56 51.38 -0.28
N ALA A 351 16.62 50.68 -0.94
CA ALA A 351 15.93 51.17 -2.15
C ALA A 351 14.56 50.48 -2.36
N THR A 352 13.47 51.26 -2.36
CA THR A 352 12.08 50.81 -2.64
C THR A 352 11.63 51.22 -4.05
N PRO A 353 10.83 50.42 -4.78
CA PRO A 353 9.91 50.92 -5.79
C PRO A 353 8.52 51.22 -5.18
N ALA A 354 7.86 52.26 -5.69
CA ALA A 354 6.58 52.76 -5.16
C ALA A 354 5.34 52.11 -5.83
N PRO A 355 4.18 52.03 -5.14
CA PRO A 355 2.94 51.50 -5.71
C PRO A 355 2.17 52.56 -6.52
N THR A 356 1.50 52.12 -7.59
CA THR A 356 0.47 52.89 -8.32
C THR A 356 -0.93 52.64 -7.74
N PRO A 357 -1.89 53.58 -7.92
CA PRO A 357 -3.07 53.65 -7.06
C PRO A 357 -4.23 52.74 -7.51
N ILE A 358 -4.85 52.06 -6.54
CA ILE A 358 -6.18 51.45 -6.69
C ILE A 358 -7.23 52.55 -6.47
N VAL A 359 -8.14 52.71 -7.43
CA VAL A 359 -9.29 53.60 -7.31
C VAL A 359 -10.42 52.89 -6.57
N THR A 360 -10.85 53.47 -5.47
CA THR A 360 -12.05 53.04 -4.72
C THR A 360 -13.33 53.47 -5.45
N ALA A 361 -14.28 52.55 -5.59
CA ALA A 361 -15.67 52.85 -5.92
C ALA A 361 -16.59 52.28 -4.83
N GLU A 362 -17.60 53.05 -4.44
CA GLU A 362 -18.45 52.81 -3.26
C GLU A 362 -19.54 51.76 -3.53
N PRO A 363 -19.97 50.96 -2.52
CA PRO A 363 -21.15 50.12 -2.64
C PRO A 363 -22.42 50.95 -2.53
N LYS A 364 -23.34 50.82 -3.50
CA LYS A 364 -24.70 51.37 -3.41
C LYS A 364 -25.65 50.37 -2.77
N VAL A 365 -26.52 50.90 -1.91
CA VAL A 365 -27.65 50.20 -1.29
C VAL A 365 -28.82 50.09 -2.27
N VAL A 366 -29.40 48.89 -2.38
CA VAL A 366 -30.78 48.56 -2.82
C VAL A 366 -31.13 47.28 -2.03
N GLU A 367 -31.87 47.36 -0.93
CA GLU A 367 -33.34 47.27 -0.79
C GLU A 367 -33.95 45.91 -1.16
N ASP A 368 -34.78 45.39 -0.23
CA ASP A 368 -35.47 44.09 -0.31
C ASP A 368 -36.49 44.00 -1.45
N ALA A 369 -36.59 42.81 -2.06
CA ALA A 369 -37.80 42.37 -2.77
C ALA A 369 -37.93 40.84 -2.69
N GLN A 370 -39.17 40.36 -2.60
CA GLN A 370 -39.53 38.94 -2.59
C GLN A 370 -40.09 38.58 -3.98
N GLU A 371 -39.62 37.47 -4.57
CA GLU A 371 -40.22 36.81 -5.75
C GLU A 371 -40.07 35.30 -5.48
N GLU A 372 -41.10 34.55 -5.13
CA GLU A 372 -42.23 34.05 -5.94
C GLU A 372 -41.82 33.01 -7.00
N GLU A 373 -42.38 31.81 -6.88
CA GLU A 373 -42.17 30.67 -7.79
C GLU A 373 -43.09 30.80 -9.01
N GLU A 374 -42.56 30.84 -10.23
CA GLU A 374 -43.33 30.65 -11.46
C GLU A 374 -42.77 29.49 -12.30
N GLU A 375 -43.65 28.55 -12.63
CA GLU A 375 -43.40 27.49 -13.63
C GLU A 375 -43.59 28.07 -15.04
N GLU A 376 -42.57 28.01 -15.90
CA GLU A 376 -42.72 28.22 -17.35
C GLU A 376 -42.43 26.93 -18.13
N GLU A 377 -43.47 26.32 -18.71
CA GLU A 377 -43.31 25.39 -19.83
C GLU A 377 -42.74 26.13 -21.05
N LYS A 378 -41.74 25.55 -21.73
CA LYS A 378 -41.27 26.03 -23.04
C LYS A 378 -41.35 24.93 -24.09
N GLU A 379 -42.22 25.14 -25.08
CA GLU A 379 -42.38 24.27 -26.25
C GLU A 379 -41.09 24.16 -27.07
N GLU A 380 -40.72 22.94 -27.46
CA GLU A 380 -39.63 22.70 -28.41
C GLU A 380 -40.01 23.17 -29.82
N LYS A 381 -39.24 24.11 -30.39
CA LYS A 381 -39.28 24.42 -31.82
C LYS A 381 -38.30 23.54 -32.59
N LYS A 382 -38.84 22.65 -33.42
CA LYS A 382 -38.08 21.82 -34.34
C LYS A 382 -37.41 22.68 -35.44
N PRO A 383 -36.11 22.52 -35.73
CA PRO A 383 -35.43 23.32 -36.76
C PRO A 383 -35.90 22.94 -38.18
N THR A 384 -35.79 23.89 -39.11
CA THR A 384 -36.29 23.79 -40.48
C THR A 384 -35.28 23.17 -41.45
N GLU A 385 -35.77 22.49 -42.49
CA GLU A 385 -34.97 21.66 -43.42
C GLU A 385 -33.88 22.40 -44.23
N GLU A 386 -33.81 23.73 -44.20
CA GLU A 386 -32.70 24.50 -44.80
C GLU A 386 -31.46 24.65 -43.88
N GLU A 387 -31.57 24.42 -42.56
CA GLU A 387 -30.40 24.39 -41.65
C GLU A 387 -29.61 23.06 -41.72
N VAL A 388 -30.09 22.09 -42.49
CA VAL A 388 -29.50 20.75 -42.64
C VAL A 388 -28.46 20.69 -43.79
N ALA A 389 -28.18 21.83 -44.45
CA ALA A 389 -27.46 21.88 -45.73
C ALA A 389 -25.99 22.39 -45.70
N GLU A 390 -25.42 22.70 -44.53
CA GLU A 390 -23.96 22.91 -44.38
C GLU A 390 -23.36 22.06 -43.25
N ALA A 391 -23.33 20.74 -43.45
CA ALA A 391 -22.48 19.85 -42.67
C ALA A 391 -20.99 20.15 -42.97
N LYS A 392 -20.34 20.92 -42.09
CA LYS A 392 -18.88 21.11 -42.06
C LYS A 392 -18.33 20.44 -40.81
N ASP A 393 -17.47 19.46 -41.06
CA ASP A 393 -16.57 18.73 -40.15
C ASP A 393 -16.63 19.13 -38.66
N ILE A 394 -17.36 18.32 -37.88
CA ILE A 394 -17.35 18.40 -36.40
C ILE A 394 -16.17 17.58 -35.89
N ASP A 395 -14.99 18.20 -35.90
CA ASP A 395 -13.73 17.64 -35.41
C ASP A 395 -13.70 17.71 -33.86
N THR A 396 -14.40 16.76 -33.20
CA THR A 396 -14.65 16.77 -31.74
C THR A 396 -13.74 15.85 -30.91
N ALA A 397 -12.72 15.25 -31.51
CA ALA A 397 -11.78 14.38 -30.81
C ALA A 397 -10.55 15.16 -30.35
N PHE A 398 -10.31 15.27 -29.04
CA PHE A 398 -9.15 15.96 -28.49
C PHE A 398 -7.95 15.02 -28.49
N ASP A 399 -6.87 15.32 -29.20
CA ASP A 399 -5.68 14.46 -29.25
C ASP A 399 -4.53 14.96 -28.35
N CYS A 400 -3.62 14.06 -28.00
CA CYS A 400 -2.35 14.46 -27.41
C CYS A 400 -1.44 15.06 -28.49
N SER A 401 -1.16 16.36 -28.39
CA SER A 401 -0.29 17.13 -29.29
C SER A 401 1.19 16.68 -29.35
N LYS A 402 1.58 15.66 -28.58
CA LYS A 402 2.91 15.06 -28.59
C LYS A 402 2.93 13.68 -29.27
N CYS A 403 2.06 12.75 -28.84
CA CYS A 403 2.05 11.39 -29.40
C CYS A 403 1.08 11.20 -30.57
N HIS A 404 -0.01 11.96 -30.63
CA HIS A 404 -1.14 11.78 -31.56
C HIS A 404 -1.80 10.37 -31.56
N GLU A 405 -1.29 9.43 -30.76
CA GLU A 405 -1.85 8.10 -30.47
C GLU A 405 -3.01 8.19 -29.46
N ALA A 406 -2.83 8.94 -28.36
CA ALA A 406 -3.85 9.11 -27.34
C ALA A 406 -4.90 10.15 -27.78
N VAL A 407 -6.16 9.72 -27.79
CA VAL A 407 -7.34 10.52 -28.17
C VAL A 407 -8.33 10.54 -27.00
N TYR A 408 -9.02 11.65 -26.81
CA TYR A 408 -9.90 11.91 -25.67
C TYR A 408 -11.25 12.43 -26.13
N CYS A 409 -12.34 11.98 -25.50
CA CYS A 409 -13.71 12.39 -25.84
C CYS A 409 -14.07 13.81 -25.34
N SER A 410 -13.20 14.44 -24.53
CA SER A 410 -13.36 15.81 -24.06
C SER A 410 -12.02 16.40 -23.61
N GLU A 411 -11.93 17.73 -23.61
CA GLU A 411 -10.79 18.44 -23.02
C GLU A 411 -10.58 18.10 -21.55
N LYS A 412 -11.66 17.88 -20.78
CA LYS A 412 -11.58 17.42 -19.39
C LYS A 412 -10.85 16.08 -19.31
N CYS A 413 -11.25 15.09 -20.10
CA CYS A 413 -10.58 13.78 -20.12
C CYS A 413 -9.12 13.86 -20.57
N ARG A 414 -8.77 14.81 -21.46
CA ARG A 414 -7.38 15.07 -21.87
C ARG A 414 -6.57 15.63 -20.70
N GLN A 415 -7.12 16.62 -19.98
CA GLN A 415 -6.45 17.29 -18.88
C GLN A 415 -6.33 16.40 -17.64
N ASP A 416 -7.42 15.73 -17.23
CA ASP A 416 -7.43 14.77 -16.12
C ASP A 416 -6.37 13.67 -16.33
N ALA A 417 -6.32 13.10 -17.55
CA ALA A 417 -5.31 12.11 -17.90
C ALA A 417 -3.89 12.70 -17.89
N PHE A 418 -3.68 13.92 -18.41
CA PHE A 418 -2.37 14.58 -18.42
C PHE A 418 -1.85 14.83 -17.00
N ASP A 419 -2.67 15.42 -16.14
CA ASP A 419 -2.33 15.76 -14.75
C ASP A 419 -2.05 14.49 -13.93
N ALA A 420 -2.89 13.46 -14.06
CA ALA A 420 -2.72 12.23 -13.31
C ALA A 420 -1.53 11.37 -13.80
N TYR A 421 -1.39 11.11 -15.11
CA TYR A 421 -0.44 10.08 -15.57
C TYR A 421 0.18 10.26 -16.96
N HIS A 422 -0.53 10.88 -17.91
CA HIS A 422 -0.11 10.94 -19.31
C HIS A 422 1.05 11.93 -19.52
N GLN A 423 1.28 12.88 -18.60
CA GLN A 423 2.47 13.75 -18.65
C GLN A 423 3.80 12.96 -18.67
N PHE A 424 3.87 11.84 -17.94
CA PHE A 424 5.05 10.97 -17.88
C PHE A 424 4.89 9.71 -18.75
N LEU A 425 3.69 9.11 -18.86
CA LEU A 425 3.45 7.93 -19.71
C LEU A 425 3.45 8.21 -21.22
N CYS A 426 3.39 9.47 -21.68
CA CYS A 426 3.38 9.78 -23.10
C CYS A 426 4.72 9.37 -23.77
N PRO A 427 4.73 8.49 -24.79
CA PRO A 427 5.97 8.00 -25.42
C PRO A 427 6.75 9.11 -26.15
N ASN A 428 6.04 10.13 -26.62
CA ASN A 428 6.63 11.34 -27.22
C ASN A 428 6.73 12.51 -26.23
N SER A 429 6.74 12.24 -24.92
CA SER A 429 6.89 13.28 -23.86
C SER A 429 8.20 14.07 -24.01
N GLY A 430 9.23 13.43 -24.55
CA GLY A 430 10.63 13.85 -24.54
C GLY A 430 11.53 12.95 -23.67
N SER A 431 10.93 12.12 -22.80
CA SER A 431 11.66 11.18 -21.94
C SER A 431 12.01 9.88 -22.69
N PRO A 432 13.29 9.46 -22.73
CA PRO A 432 13.68 8.14 -23.22
C PRO A 432 13.00 7.01 -22.43
N ALA A 433 12.89 7.14 -21.10
CA ALA A 433 12.26 6.15 -20.24
C ALA A 433 10.78 5.93 -20.61
N ALA A 434 10.03 7.00 -20.90
CA ALA A 434 8.64 6.91 -21.36
C ALA A 434 8.52 6.16 -22.70
N LYS A 435 9.41 6.46 -23.66
CA LYS A 435 9.42 5.78 -24.96
C LYS A 435 9.78 4.29 -24.82
N GLU A 436 10.80 3.98 -24.03
CA GLU A 436 11.23 2.60 -23.78
C GLU A 436 10.19 1.79 -23.00
N PHE A 437 9.55 2.38 -22.00
CA PHE A 437 8.49 1.74 -21.22
C PHE A 437 7.28 1.40 -22.11
N ALA A 438 6.80 2.38 -22.90
CA ALA A 438 5.68 2.18 -23.81
C ALA A 438 5.97 1.17 -24.93
N LYS A 439 7.23 1.07 -25.39
CA LYS A 439 7.66 0.00 -26.29
C LYS A 439 7.65 -1.35 -25.57
N PHE A 440 8.34 -1.44 -24.43
CA PHE A 440 8.50 -2.69 -23.69
C PHE A 440 7.17 -3.32 -23.28
N THR A 441 6.24 -2.54 -22.71
CA THR A 441 4.90 -3.06 -22.31
C THR A 441 4.08 -3.57 -23.50
N ARG A 442 4.34 -3.03 -24.70
CA ARG A 442 3.73 -3.50 -25.95
C ARG A 442 4.36 -4.81 -26.42
N ASP A 443 5.69 -4.89 -26.38
CA ASP A 443 6.46 -6.07 -26.81
C ASP A 443 6.21 -7.30 -25.91
N ILE A 444 5.91 -7.12 -24.62
CA ILE A 444 5.61 -8.23 -23.68
C ILE A 444 4.12 -8.61 -23.60
N HIS A 445 3.22 -7.86 -24.24
CA HIS A 445 1.77 -8.08 -24.15
C HIS A 445 1.20 -8.04 -22.72
N GLU A 446 1.69 -7.13 -21.88
CA GLU A 446 1.25 -6.95 -20.48
C GLU A 446 0.89 -5.48 -20.18
N LEU A 447 -0.32 -5.26 -19.67
CA LEU A 447 -0.90 -3.96 -19.32
C LEU A 447 -0.76 -3.63 -17.83
N ALA A 448 -0.47 -4.61 -16.97
CA ALA A 448 -0.28 -4.43 -15.53
C ALA A 448 0.72 -3.30 -15.21
N GLY A 449 1.84 -3.23 -15.93
CA GLY A 449 2.81 -2.14 -15.78
C GLY A 449 2.20 -0.75 -16.03
N ILE A 450 1.39 -0.60 -17.08
CA ILE A 450 0.70 0.65 -17.43
C ILE A 450 -0.35 0.99 -16.36
N LEU A 451 -1.10 0.00 -15.88
CA LEU A 451 -2.10 0.19 -14.82
C LEU A 451 -1.46 0.58 -13.48
N VAL A 452 -0.35 -0.03 -13.09
CA VAL A 452 0.40 0.34 -11.88
C VAL A 452 0.99 1.76 -12.02
N ALA A 453 1.53 2.13 -13.19
CA ALA A 453 1.99 3.50 -13.45
C ALA A 453 0.85 4.54 -13.36
N LYS A 454 -0.31 4.24 -13.97
CA LYS A 454 -1.52 5.05 -13.86
C LYS A 454 -1.99 5.19 -12.42
N PHE A 455 -1.98 4.10 -11.65
CA PHE A 455 -2.42 4.08 -10.26
C PHE A 455 -1.61 5.01 -9.38
N PHE A 456 -0.28 4.92 -9.43
CA PHE A 456 0.58 5.80 -8.65
C PHE A 456 0.52 7.26 -9.12
N GLY A 457 0.38 7.51 -10.42
CA GLY A 457 0.10 8.85 -10.94
C GLY A 457 -1.19 9.46 -10.34
N THR A 458 -2.29 8.71 -10.41
CA THR A 458 -3.60 9.12 -9.86
C THR A 458 -3.56 9.31 -8.33
N LEU A 459 -2.84 8.47 -7.58
CA LEU A 459 -2.63 8.68 -6.14
C LEU A 459 -1.93 10.02 -5.86
N VAL A 460 -0.81 10.27 -6.54
CA VAL A 460 0.00 11.48 -6.35
C VAL A 460 -0.76 12.75 -6.77
N ASP A 461 -1.53 12.70 -7.86
CA ASP A 461 -2.41 13.80 -8.26
C ASP A 461 -3.53 14.06 -7.24
N ARG A 462 -4.18 13.01 -6.72
CA ARG A 462 -5.21 13.14 -5.67
C ARG A 462 -4.63 13.75 -4.39
N GLU A 463 -3.42 13.34 -3.98
CA GLU A 463 -2.74 13.89 -2.80
C GLU A 463 -2.36 15.37 -2.98
N LYS A 464 -1.76 15.72 -4.13
CA LYS A 464 -1.48 17.13 -4.50
C LYS A 464 -2.75 17.99 -4.48
N LYS A 465 -3.86 17.49 -5.01
CA LYS A 465 -5.17 18.18 -4.99
C LYS A 465 -5.71 18.35 -3.57
N LYS A 466 -5.58 17.35 -2.70
CA LYS A 466 -5.95 17.45 -1.27
C LYS A 466 -5.07 18.44 -0.50
N GLU A 467 -3.77 18.47 -0.75
CA GLU A 467 -2.86 19.45 -0.14
C GLU A 467 -3.17 20.88 -0.59
N LEU A 468 -3.46 21.07 -1.87
CA LEU A 468 -3.89 22.36 -2.43
C LEU A 468 -5.23 22.82 -1.85
N ALA A 469 -6.23 21.93 -1.74
CA ALA A 469 -7.50 22.25 -1.11
C ALA A 469 -7.32 22.66 0.37
N ARG A 470 -6.42 22.00 1.10
CA ARG A 470 -6.11 22.31 2.50
C ARG A 470 -5.42 23.67 2.66
N THR A 471 -4.47 23.99 1.78
CA THR A 471 -3.78 25.30 1.79
C THR A 471 -4.71 26.45 1.37
N LEU A 472 -5.71 26.20 0.53
CA LEU A 472 -6.75 27.17 0.17
C LEU A 472 -7.92 27.24 1.19
N GLY A 473 -7.86 26.48 2.30
CA GLY A 473 -8.89 26.48 3.35
C GLY A 473 -10.22 25.81 2.97
N GLY A 474 -10.22 25.00 1.91
CA GLY A 474 -11.42 24.33 1.34
C GLY A 474 -11.41 22.81 1.45
N ALA A 475 -10.50 22.20 2.22
CA ALA A 475 -10.49 20.77 2.44
C ALA A 475 -11.63 20.35 3.39
N ASP A 476 -12.57 19.57 2.89
CA ASP A 476 -13.49 18.80 3.73
C ASP A 476 -12.79 17.50 4.16
N ASP A 477 -12.29 17.47 5.40
CA ASP A 477 -11.64 16.27 5.97
C ASP A 477 -12.64 15.13 6.28
N THR A 478 -13.94 15.27 5.93
CA THR A 478 -14.98 14.26 6.25
C THR A 478 -15.23 13.19 5.18
N GLU A 479 -14.80 13.38 3.93
CA GLU A 479 -15.24 12.51 2.81
C GLU A 479 -14.47 11.18 2.64
N ASP A 480 -13.21 11.07 3.06
CA ASP A 480 -12.38 9.87 2.88
C ASP A 480 -11.68 9.42 4.18
N GLU A 481 -12.31 8.56 4.99
CA GLU A 481 -11.64 7.94 6.16
C GLU A 481 -10.48 7.02 5.72
N TYR A 482 -10.54 6.45 4.52
CA TYR A 482 -9.57 5.50 3.98
C TYR A 482 -9.02 5.97 2.62
N THR A 483 -7.75 5.65 2.38
CA THR A 483 -7.06 5.91 1.12
C THR A 483 -7.38 4.82 0.07
N THR A 484 -7.27 5.14 -1.22
CA THR A 484 -7.40 4.14 -2.31
C THR A 484 -6.45 2.96 -2.12
N TRP A 485 -5.24 3.20 -1.57
CA TRP A 485 -4.28 2.17 -1.21
C TRP A 485 -4.86 1.21 -0.15
N GLU A 486 -5.39 1.72 0.96
CA GLU A 486 -6.03 0.90 2.00
C GLU A 486 -7.20 0.06 1.45
N HIS A 487 -7.99 0.59 0.51
CA HIS A 487 -9.04 -0.19 -0.15
C HIS A 487 -8.46 -1.35 -0.98
N ILE A 488 -7.40 -1.10 -1.78
CA ILE A 488 -6.77 -2.09 -2.64
C ILE A 488 -6.06 -3.19 -1.84
N GLU A 489 -5.36 -2.86 -0.74
CA GLU A 489 -4.75 -3.85 0.17
C GLU A 489 -5.75 -4.94 0.59
N ARG A 490 -7.02 -4.58 0.79
CA ARG A 490 -8.09 -5.48 1.28
C ARG A 490 -8.79 -6.29 0.18
N MET A 491 -8.46 -6.07 -1.09
CA MET A 491 -8.92 -6.91 -2.20
C MET A 491 -8.29 -8.31 -2.12
N ARG A 492 -9.03 -9.34 -2.56
CA ARG A 492 -8.44 -10.65 -2.86
C ARG A 492 -7.40 -10.50 -3.96
N PHE A 493 -6.42 -11.40 -4.03
CA PHE A 493 -5.36 -11.35 -5.03
C PHE A 493 -4.85 -12.76 -5.35
N LEU A 494 -4.12 -12.88 -6.45
CA LEU A 494 -3.31 -14.05 -6.76
C LEU A 494 -1.90 -13.84 -6.20
N GLU A 495 -1.41 -14.77 -5.39
CA GLU A 495 0.02 -14.87 -5.10
C GLU A 495 0.74 -15.27 -6.40
N LEU A 496 1.41 -14.31 -7.04
CA LEU A 496 2.19 -14.53 -8.25
C LEU A 496 3.66 -14.80 -7.88
N ILE A 497 4.32 -15.59 -8.71
CA ILE A 497 5.79 -15.73 -8.70
C ILE A 497 6.31 -14.68 -9.69
N PRO A 498 7.19 -13.74 -9.27
CA PRO A 498 7.76 -12.74 -10.16
C PRO A 498 8.46 -13.36 -11.37
N THR A 499 8.22 -12.80 -12.55
CA THR A 499 8.82 -13.23 -13.81
C THR A 499 9.94 -12.29 -14.25
N ALA A 500 10.71 -12.69 -15.28
CA ALA A 500 11.68 -11.80 -15.91
C ALA A 500 11.05 -10.55 -16.54
N ASN A 501 9.78 -10.63 -16.97
CA ASN A 501 9.01 -9.48 -17.45
C ASN A 501 8.65 -8.54 -16.29
N ASP A 502 8.31 -9.07 -15.12
CA ASP A 502 7.98 -8.27 -13.93
C ASP A 502 9.20 -7.47 -13.45
N ALA A 503 10.37 -8.12 -13.33
CA ALA A 503 11.61 -7.45 -12.94
C ALA A 503 12.01 -6.33 -13.93
N GLN A 504 11.87 -6.56 -15.23
CA GLN A 504 12.13 -5.53 -16.25
C GLN A 504 11.07 -4.42 -16.27
N THR A 505 9.80 -4.75 -16.05
CA THR A 505 8.71 -3.79 -15.93
C THR A 505 8.95 -2.87 -14.74
N LEU A 506 9.29 -3.45 -13.58
CA LEU A 506 9.62 -2.72 -12.36
C LEU A 506 10.82 -1.79 -12.55
N HIS A 507 11.90 -2.28 -13.16
CA HIS A 507 13.09 -1.46 -13.45
C HIS A 507 12.75 -0.26 -14.35
N LYS A 508 12.04 -0.49 -15.47
CA LYS A 508 11.63 0.58 -16.39
C LYS A 508 10.60 1.53 -15.77
N LEU A 509 9.73 1.02 -14.90
CA LEU A 509 8.79 1.85 -14.11
C LEU A 509 9.56 2.73 -13.11
N GLY A 510 10.58 2.21 -12.45
CA GLY A 510 11.48 3.00 -11.59
C GLY A 510 12.13 4.16 -12.35
N GLN A 511 12.65 3.90 -13.55
CA GLN A 511 13.21 4.91 -14.46
C GLN A 511 12.17 5.93 -14.97
N LEU A 512 10.91 5.53 -15.11
CA LEU A 512 9.81 6.41 -15.52
C LEU A 512 9.42 7.38 -14.39
N MET A 513 9.38 6.88 -13.15
CA MET A 513 8.87 7.61 -12.00
C MET A 513 9.94 8.42 -11.27
N SER A 514 11.23 8.08 -11.38
CA SER A 514 12.35 8.79 -10.73
C SER A 514 12.35 10.30 -11.00
N ASP A 515 12.07 10.67 -12.24
CA ASP A 515 12.08 12.06 -12.71
C ASP A 515 10.78 12.79 -12.39
N SER A 516 9.70 12.04 -12.12
CA SER A 516 8.33 12.55 -12.03
C SER A 516 7.84 12.70 -10.58
N VAL A 517 8.28 11.82 -9.68
CA VAL A 517 7.86 11.77 -8.27
C VAL A 517 9.02 11.28 -7.38
N PRO A 518 9.71 12.18 -6.65
CA PRO A 518 10.78 11.80 -5.72
C PRO A 518 10.32 10.77 -4.67
N GLY A 519 11.14 9.76 -4.40
CA GLY A 519 10.84 8.68 -3.43
C GLY A 519 9.85 7.61 -3.92
N LEU A 520 9.14 7.83 -5.03
CA LEU A 520 8.16 6.85 -5.52
C LEU A 520 8.83 5.56 -6.04
N SER A 521 10.04 5.64 -6.59
CA SER A 521 10.83 4.46 -7.00
C SER A 521 11.22 3.56 -5.82
N GLU A 522 11.34 4.11 -4.61
CA GLU A 522 11.55 3.32 -3.38
C GLU A 522 10.23 2.73 -2.87
N PHE A 523 9.12 3.46 -3.06
CA PHE A 523 7.79 2.96 -2.71
C PHE A 523 7.34 1.80 -3.61
N VAL A 524 7.62 1.86 -4.91
CA VAL A 524 7.25 0.80 -5.88
C VAL A 524 8.39 -0.22 -5.96
N ASN A 525 8.41 -1.12 -4.97
CA ASN A 525 9.33 -2.26 -4.92
C ASN A 525 8.70 -3.53 -5.53
N GLU A 526 9.49 -4.61 -5.61
CA GLU A 526 9.08 -5.89 -6.21
C GLU A 526 7.86 -6.52 -5.52
N GLU A 527 7.85 -6.52 -4.18
CA GLU A 527 6.73 -7.02 -3.37
C GLU A 527 5.42 -6.29 -3.72
N ARG A 528 5.43 -4.96 -3.71
CA ARG A 528 4.23 -4.14 -3.99
C ARG A 528 3.81 -4.23 -5.45
N PHE A 529 4.75 -4.28 -6.39
CA PHE A 529 4.43 -4.48 -7.79
C PHE A 529 3.75 -5.85 -8.02
N THR A 530 4.30 -6.91 -7.43
CA THR A 530 3.78 -8.28 -7.54
C THR A 530 2.41 -8.41 -6.87
N MET A 531 2.24 -7.81 -5.68
CA MET A 531 0.95 -7.70 -5.00
C MET A 531 -0.08 -6.95 -5.84
N LEU A 532 0.29 -5.81 -6.45
CA LEU A 532 -0.62 -5.04 -7.30
C LEU A 532 -0.99 -5.83 -8.57
N LYS A 533 -0.03 -6.44 -9.27
CA LYS A 533 -0.31 -7.30 -10.43
C LYS A 533 -1.28 -8.43 -10.08
N GLY A 534 -0.99 -9.16 -9.00
CA GLY A 534 -1.88 -10.21 -8.48
C GLY A 534 -3.27 -9.72 -8.07
N LYS A 535 -3.42 -8.44 -7.69
CA LYS A 535 -4.73 -7.79 -7.45
C LYS A 535 -5.42 -7.40 -8.75
N LEU A 536 -4.69 -6.93 -9.77
CA LEU A 536 -5.23 -6.62 -11.09
C LEU A 536 -5.76 -7.90 -11.77
N ASP A 537 -4.94 -8.93 -11.90
CA ASP A 537 -5.31 -10.21 -12.53
C ASP A 537 -6.53 -10.88 -11.88
N TYR A 538 -6.73 -10.68 -10.57
CA TYR A 538 -7.88 -11.25 -9.85
C TYR A 538 -9.15 -10.38 -9.94
N ASN A 539 -9.04 -9.06 -10.08
CA ASN A 539 -10.16 -8.12 -9.86
C ASN A 539 -10.49 -7.18 -11.03
N ALA A 540 -9.63 -7.03 -12.03
CA ALA A 540 -9.92 -6.22 -13.19
C ALA A 540 -11.13 -6.78 -13.95
N TYR A 541 -12.00 -5.89 -14.41
CA TYR A 541 -13.13 -6.22 -15.29
C TYR A 541 -12.81 -5.79 -16.71
N ALA A 542 -13.18 -6.64 -17.67
CA ALA A 542 -13.23 -6.28 -19.07
C ALA A 542 -14.31 -5.22 -19.29
N VAL A 543 -13.96 -4.12 -19.98
CA VAL A 543 -14.87 -3.01 -20.29
C VAL A 543 -15.30 -3.12 -21.75
N HIS A 544 -16.60 -3.30 -21.97
CA HIS A 544 -17.21 -3.46 -23.29
C HIS A 544 -17.84 -2.15 -23.79
N ALA A 545 -17.87 -1.96 -25.10
CA ALA A 545 -18.60 -0.86 -25.73
C ALA A 545 -20.12 -1.10 -25.70
N ALA A 546 -20.92 -0.07 -25.99
CA ALA A 546 -22.34 -0.27 -26.27
C ALA A 546 -22.58 -1.17 -27.49
N GLU A 547 -23.74 -1.83 -27.47
CA GLU A 547 -24.25 -2.62 -28.59
C GLU A 547 -24.24 -1.80 -29.90
N GLY A 548 -23.67 -2.39 -30.96
CA GLY A 548 -23.53 -1.75 -32.27
C GLY A 548 -22.26 -0.92 -32.46
N VAL A 549 -21.42 -0.74 -31.44
CA VAL A 549 -20.06 -0.19 -31.60
C VAL A 549 -19.10 -1.33 -31.96
N GLU A 550 -18.51 -1.29 -33.15
CA GLU A 550 -17.53 -2.29 -33.59
C GLU A 550 -16.20 -2.09 -32.84
N VAL A 551 -15.74 -3.13 -32.16
CA VAL A 551 -14.39 -3.23 -31.56
C VAL A 551 -13.54 -4.13 -32.45
N PRO A 552 -12.30 -3.75 -32.82
CA PRO A 552 -11.43 -4.61 -33.62
C PRO A 552 -11.15 -5.94 -32.92
N ALA A 553 -11.21 -7.04 -33.70
CA ALA A 553 -10.83 -8.37 -33.23
C ALA A 553 -9.35 -8.40 -32.79
N GLU A 554 -9.05 -9.24 -31.81
CA GLU A 554 -7.69 -9.44 -31.34
C GLU A 554 -6.78 -10.08 -32.40
N THR A 555 -5.53 -9.62 -32.44
CA THR A 555 -4.45 -10.14 -33.29
C THR A 555 -3.26 -10.51 -32.42
N GLU A 556 -2.30 -11.27 -32.94
CA GLU A 556 -1.05 -11.60 -32.20
C GLU A 556 -0.34 -10.33 -31.70
N GLU A 557 -0.28 -9.26 -32.51
CA GLU A 557 0.30 -7.95 -32.13
C GLU A 557 -0.51 -7.17 -31.09
N THR A 558 -1.79 -7.49 -30.89
CA THR A 558 -2.71 -6.73 -30.01
C THR A 558 -3.25 -7.53 -28.84
N HIS A 559 -2.83 -8.79 -28.72
CA HIS A 559 -3.10 -9.68 -27.61
C HIS A 559 -2.64 -9.09 -26.28
N VAL A 560 -3.38 -9.42 -25.22
CA VAL A 560 -3.11 -9.03 -23.83
C VAL A 560 -3.10 -10.29 -22.98
N SER A 561 -2.02 -10.51 -22.21
CA SER A 561 -1.85 -11.70 -21.39
C SER A 561 -2.34 -11.56 -19.95
N ASP A 562 -2.59 -10.33 -19.49
CA ASP A 562 -3.21 -10.01 -18.20
C ASP A 562 -4.61 -10.65 -18.07
N SER A 563 -4.96 -11.05 -16.86
CA SER A 563 -6.26 -11.68 -16.61
C SER A 563 -7.37 -10.65 -16.32
N VAL A 564 -8.55 -10.88 -16.89
CA VAL A 564 -9.76 -10.06 -16.69
C VAL A 564 -10.98 -10.90 -16.38
N ARG A 565 -11.84 -10.39 -15.51
CA ARG A 565 -13.21 -10.88 -15.35
C ARG A 565 -14.00 -10.44 -16.57
N ASP A 566 -14.42 -11.40 -17.39
CA ASP A 566 -15.24 -11.15 -18.57
C ASP A 566 -16.38 -12.19 -18.65
N ASP A 567 -17.62 -11.71 -18.60
CA ASP A 567 -18.82 -12.52 -18.74
C ASP A 567 -19.52 -12.34 -20.11
N HIS A 568 -18.88 -11.64 -21.04
CA HIS A 568 -19.37 -11.41 -22.40
C HIS A 568 -18.60 -12.27 -23.42
N SER A 569 -19.17 -12.42 -24.62
CA SER A 569 -18.53 -13.05 -25.78
C SER A 569 -18.06 -12.05 -26.83
N SER A 570 -18.21 -10.74 -26.57
CA SER A 570 -17.75 -9.64 -27.41
C SER A 570 -16.29 -9.30 -27.13
N GLU A 571 -15.66 -8.53 -28.00
CA GLU A 571 -14.31 -8.02 -27.75
C GLU A 571 -14.35 -6.81 -26.81
N PRO A 572 -13.65 -6.83 -25.67
CA PRO A 572 -13.56 -5.65 -24.82
C PRO A 572 -12.70 -4.53 -25.44
N VAL A 573 -13.04 -3.30 -25.06
CA VAL A 573 -12.33 -2.06 -25.38
C VAL A 573 -11.10 -1.89 -24.47
N GLY A 574 -11.19 -2.38 -23.23
CA GLY A 574 -10.17 -2.20 -22.23
C GLY A 574 -10.44 -2.98 -20.95
N MET A 575 -9.70 -2.62 -19.90
CA MET A 575 -9.82 -3.19 -18.57
C MET A 575 -9.83 -2.10 -17.50
N ALA A 576 -10.53 -2.33 -16.39
CA ALA A 576 -10.66 -1.37 -15.29
C ALA A 576 -10.78 -2.05 -13.91
N LEU A 577 -10.32 -1.37 -12.86
CA LEU A 577 -10.38 -1.82 -11.46
C LEU A 577 -11.37 -0.98 -10.65
N TYR A 578 -12.18 -1.63 -9.80
CA TYR A 578 -13.24 -1.01 -9.00
C TYR A 578 -13.17 -1.46 -7.54
N LEU A 579 -13.43 -0.59 -6.56
CA LEU A 579 -13.21 -0.90 -5.14
C LEU A 579 -14.27 -1.84 -4.56
N ILE A 580 -15.55 -1.52 -4.72
CA ILE A 580 -16.69 -2.29 -4.20
C ILE A 580 -16.85 -3.57 -5.01
N SER A 581 -16.85 -3.43 -6.34
CA SER A 581 -17.15 -4.53 -7.26
C SER A 581 -16.09 -5.65 -7.23
N SER A 582 -14.84 -5.35 -6.81
CA SER A 582 -13.81 -6.36 -6.53
C SER A 582 -14.26 -7.43 -5.51
N HIS A 583 -15.12 -7.09 -4.56
CA HIS A 583 -15.60 -8.00 -3.50
C HIS A 583 -16.72 -8.97 -3.94
N LEU A 584 -17.25 -8.84 -5.16
CA LEU A 584 -18.25 -9.75 -5.71
C LEU A 584 -17.66 -11.15 -5.93
N ALA A 585 -18.37 -12.18 -5.49
CA ALA A 585 -17.96 -13.58 -5.67
C ALA A 585 -18.48 -14.15 -6.98
N HIS A 586 -17.77 -15.15 -7.52
CA HIS A 586 -18.18 -15.85 -8.73
C HIS A 586 -19.41 -16.74 -8.54
N ASP A 587 -20.30 -16.76 -9.53
CA ASP A 587 -21.25 -17.83 -9.82
C ASP A 587 -21.43 -18.03 -11.34
N CYS A 588 -21.70 -19.25 -11.80
CA CYS A 588 -22.03 -19.49 -13.23
C CYS A 588 -23.51 -19.26 -13.55
N ASP A 589 -24.35 -19.10 -12.52
CA ASP A 589 -25.75 -18.66 -12.63
C ASP A 589 -25.98 -17.39 -11.78
N PRO A 590 -25.33 -16.26 -12.13
CA PRO A 590 -25.28 -15.06 -11.29
C PRO A 590 -26.65 -14.44 -11.02
N ASN A 591 -26.73 -13.58 -9.98
CA ASN A 591 -27.90 -12.75 -9.69
C ASN A 591 -27.68 -11.27 -10.02
N VAL A 592 -26.44 -10.86 -10.26
CA VAL A 592 -26.05 -9.52 -10.72
C VAL A 592 -25.03 -9.58 -11.86
N GLN A 593 -24.94 -8.51 -12.63
CA GLN A 593 -23.97 -8.31 -13.71
C GLN A 593 -23.37 -6.90 -13.60
N ILE A 594 -22.10 -6.76 -13.95
CA ILE A 594 -21.48 -5.44 -14.18
C ILE A 594 -21.82 -5.00 -15.61
N VAL A 595 -22.40 -3.81 -15.73
CA VAL A 595 -22.64 -3.15 -17.02
C VAL A 595 -21.97 -1.78 -17.02
N PHE A 596 -21.78 -1.20 -18.21
CA PHE A 596 -21.06 0.06 -18.39
C PHE A 596 -21.98 1.15 -18.96
N PRO A 597 -22.67 1.94 -18.11
CA PRO A 597 -23.45 3.09 -18.58
C PRO A 597 -22.62 4.03 -19.46
N ASP A 598 -23.28 4.63 -20.45
CA ASP A 598 -22.71 5.56 -21.42
C ASP A 598 -21.50 5.06 -22.22
N SER A 599 -21.25 3.74 -22.24
CA SER A 599 -20.06 3.09 -22.82
C SER A 599 -18.73 3.58 -22.21
N THR A 600 -18.72 3.91 -20.92
CA THR A 600 -17.52 4.42 -20.21
C THR A 600 -16.88 3.36 -19.32
N ASP A 601 -15.73 3.65 -18.73
CA ASP A 601 -15.16 2.89 -17.62
C ASP A 601 -15.86 3.16 -16.26
N LYS A 602 -17.10 3.65 -16.26
CA LYS A 602 -17.97 3.67 -15.09
C LYS A 602 -18.79 2.39 -15.04
N ALA A 603 -18.74 1.69 -13.93
CA ALA A 603 -19.47 0.44 -13.73
C ALA A 603 -20.79 0.68 -13.01
N ALA A 604 -21.83 -0.04 -13.40
CA ALA A 604 -23.08 -0.17 -12.67
C ALA A 604 -23.35 -1.65 -12.36
N LEU A 605 -23.71 -1.95 -11.11
CA LEU A 605 -24.11 -3.30 -10.71
C LEU A 605 -25.62 -3.49 -10.92
N LYS A 606 -25.98 -4.24 -11.96
CA LYS A 606 -27.38 -4.46 -12.36
C LYS A 606 -27.88 -5.84 -11.92
N THR A 607 -29.13 -5.93 -11.46
CA THR A 607 -29.74 -7.21 -11.08
C THR A 607 -30.22 -8.00 -12.30
N LEU A 608 -29.94 -9.31 -12.31
CA LEU A 608 -30.45 -10.27 -13.29
C LEU A 608 -31.71 -11.00 -12.80
N LYS A 609 -31.88 -11.06 -11.48
CA LYS A 609 -32.95 -11.76 -10.74
C LYS A 609 -33.44 -10.83 -9.61
N PRO A 610 -34.66 -11.01 -9.07
CA PRO A 610 -35.04 -10.30 -7.85
C PRO A 610 -34.09 -10.66 -6.70
N ILE A 611 -33.74 -9.68 -5.87
CA ILE A 611 -32.79 -9.84 -4.76
C ILE A 611 -33.46 -9.40 -3.47
N ALA A 612 -33.42 -10.23 -2.44
CA ALA A 612 -33.89 -9.87 -1.11
C ALA A 612 -32.77 -9.24 -0.27
N LYS A 613 -33.16 -8.40 0.68
CA LYS A 613 -32.25 -7.86 1.70
C LYS A 613 -31.51 -8.99 2.41
N GLY A 614 -30.18 -8.94 2.36
CA GLY A 614 -29.29 -9.92 2.97
C GLY A 614 -28.86 -11.06 2.05
N ASP A 615 -29.32 -11.11 0.79
CA ASP A 615 -28.79 -12.04 -0.22
C ASP A 615 -27.35 -11.68 -0.60
N GLU A 616 -26.55 -12.69 -0.93
CA GLU A 616 -25.19 -12.51 -1.48
C GLU A 616 -25.28 -12.09 -2.95
N LEU A 617 -24.56 -11.05 -3.32
CA LEU A 617 -24.42 -10.58 -4.70
C LEU A 617 -23.27 -11.33 -5.39
N ARG A 618 -23.56 -11.94 -6.53
CA ARG A 618 -22.63 -12.77 -7.30
C ARG A 618 -22.71 -12.51 -8.80
N VAL A 619 -21.54 -12.43 -9.41
CA VAL A 619 -21.31 -12.19 -10.84
C VAL A 619 -20.69 -13.41 -11.50
N ALA A 620 -20.76 -13.49 -12.83
CA ALA A 620 -19.85 -14.35 -13.57
C ALA A 620 -18.44 -13.72 -13.64
N TYR A 621 -17.39 -14.55 -13.72
CA TYR A 621 -16.00 -14.12 -13.97
C TYR A 621 -15.53 -14.57 -15.37
N VAL A 622 -16.31 -15.44 -16.00
CA VAL A 622 -16.11 -16.10 -17.30
C VAL A 622 -17.49 -16.20 -17.95
N ASP A 623 -17.58 -16.11 -19.28
CA ASP A 623 -18.86 -16.20 -20.00
C ASP A 623 -19.71 -17.41 -19.54
N PRO A 624 -20.91 -17.19 -18.96
CA PRO A 624 -21.77 -18.26 -18.49
C PRO A 624 -22.36 -19.10 -19.64
N ALA A 625 -22.33 -18.66 -20.90
CA ALA A 625 -22.81 -19.42 -22.05
C ALA A 625 -21.87 -20.56 -22.48
N LEU A 626 -20.59 -20.50 -22.11
CA LEU A 626 -19.60 -21.57 -22.32
C LEU A 626 -19.97 -22.85 -21.57
N ASP A 627 -19.46 -23.99 -22.04
CA ASP A 627 -19.70 -25.29 -21.39
C ASP A 627 -18.98 -25.43 -20.03
N LYS A 628 -19.42 -26.40 -19.22
CA LYS A 628 -18.88 -26.65 -17.88
C LYS A 628 -17.37 -26.88 -17.85
N GLU A 629 -16.80 -27.64 -18.79
CA GLU A 629 -15.37 -27.98 -18.79
C GLU A 629 -14.54 -26.73 -19.08
N THR A 630 -14.94 -25.96 -20.09
CA THR A 630 -14.31 -24.67 -20.44
C THR A 630 -14.38 -23.68 -19.27
N ARG A 631 -15.57 -23.49 -18.66
CA ARG A 631 -15.73 -22.59 -17.49
C ARG A 631 -14.87 -23.03 -16.30
N GLN A 632 -14.87 -24.33 -15.97
CA GLN A 632 -14.05 -24.85 -14.85
C GLN A 632 -12.55 -24.71 -15.13
N LYS A 633 -12.09 -24.96 -16.36
CA LYS A 633 -10.69 -24.80 -16.75
C LYS A 633 -10.23 -23.35 -16.60
N ALA A 634 -11.02 -22.39 -17.08
CA ALA A 634 -10.72 -20.96 -16.95
C ALA A 634 -10.73 -20.52 -15.47
N LEU A 635 -11.78 -20.87 -14.71
CA LEU A 635 -11.90 -20.51 -13.29
C LEU A 635 -10.77 -21.09 -12.43
N LYS A 636 -10.34 -22.32 -12.71
CA LYS A 636 -9.23 -22.97 -12.00
C LYS A 636 -7.86 -22.44 -12.42
N GLY A 637 -7.66 -22.18 -13.71
CA GLY A 637 -6.39 -21.66 -14.25
C GLY A 637 -6.12 -20.22 -13.82
N THR A 638 -7.08 -19.33 -14.02
CA THR A 638 -6.95 -17.90 -13.73
C THR A 638 -7.19 -17.59 -12.26
N TYR A 639 -8.32 -18.01 -11.69
CA TYR A 639 -8.78 -17.57 -10.36
C TYR A 639 -8.51 -18.56 -9.22
N ARG A 640 -7.82 -19.68 -9.51
CA ARG A 640 -7.61 -20.80 -8.57
C ARG A 640 -8.92 -21.32 -7.95
N LEU A 641 -10.03 -21.22 -8.68
CA LEU A 641 -11.39 -21.46 -8.20
C LEU A 641 -11.99 -22.75 -8.75
N ASP A 642 -12.17 -23.75 -7.89
CA ASP A 642 -13.01 -24.92 -8.18
C ASP A 642 -14.50 -24.57 -7.94
N CYS A 643 -15.22 -24.20 -9.01
CA CYS A 643 -16.58 -23.70 -8.89
C CYS A 643 -17.60 -24.80 -8.58
N THR A 644 -18.39 -24.62 -7.53
CA THR A 644 -19.39 -25.60 -7.05
C THR A 644 -20.81 -25.05 -7.06
N CYS A 645 -21.09 -24.05 -7.90
CA CYS A 645 -22.43 -23.48 -8.06
C CYS A 645 -23.46 -24.51 -8.58
N HIS A 646 -24.76 -24.20 -8.43
CA HIS A 646 -25.85 -25.08 -8.86
C HIS A 646 -25.70 -25.50 -10.33
N LYS A 647 -25.41 -24.55 -11.24
CA LYS A 647 -25.24 -24.82 -12.67
C LYS A 647 -24.12 -25.83 -12.96
N CYS A 648 -22.97 -25.70 -12.32
CA CYS A 648 -21.87 -26.66 -12.44
C CYS A 648 -22.12 -28.02 -11.75
N GLN A 649 -23.13 -28.12 -10.88
CA GLN A 649 -23.59 -29.40 -10.31
C GLN A 649 -24.67 -30.07 -11.17
N SER A 650 -25.46 -29.29 -11.93
CA SER A 650 -26.55 -29.80 -12.79
C SER A 650 -26.09 -30.17 -14.21
N GLU A 651 -25.05 -29.50 -14.71
CA GLU A 651 -24.25 -29.90 -15.89
C GLU A 651 -23.22 -30.96 -15.51
#